data_AF-A0A3S4VGE5-F1
#
_entry.id   AF-A0A3S4VGE5-F1
#
_cell.length_a   1.000
_cell.length_b   1.000
_cell.length_c   1.000
_cell.angle_alpha   90.00
_cell.angle_beta   90.00
_cell.angle_gamma   90.00
#
_symmetry.space_group_name_H-M   'P 1'
#
loop_
_entity.id
_entity.type
_entity.pdbx_description
1 polymer ?
#
loop_
_entity_poly.entity_id
_entity_poly.type
_entity_poly.pdbx_seq_one_letter_code
_entity_poly.pdbx_strand_id
1 'polypeptide(L)'
;MKKKSLFFLAILCQLMIYANNRTTKSIYIDSSISELSVPTENSNIQTYHLFSHGKSGELFIDNQWMNVSEIALKFKNQLNEKTELYIYGCNFAQGEKGIAAVKYLEKTLNVKVSASTNITGIDGDWNLEMGNGKNGLKLPNFKGNLQLDMEHYLNPMIAGKYSDDSTITEEYIYLSTPSATDITVQMNYASGTGFPIVRVTTLVTGGTTVTNNTGSFTFKNSTPVRLQFVASTTGNPVILPGSSPITRPLNTAGTIISGSTAGLKFTSTGNFYVNYRARSTPQAGSVLTKGTAALGTEFRWGGSPIEFATTIPETGNMLSIMATDANTDIRIDNIKAGTKFINGAGGLAPTPLVGPFNITLQKGQSFILYAPAANNVLSSQDTGWLGAKIFATKNIAVTVGGLMQQGNASNDRDLGFDQLVPVNRLGLEHIVMQGNGGAREKVIVVSTVANTKVYVNNNTTMPFATLANAGDYTIIPSSSFNSSKNMRVEVSSPAYVFLKIYGSDANNTNSLMFIPPLNCFGEKSVDLIPDATKIGNFEYTSTQLVVLAATIGNPAVAVPPVVKQNGTVLNYTGTIGDVTGNLNWKSYRYNLSGMSNVSVTSQGAIQAEIFGANANAGFGGYYSGFGDAPSYVISESDTFGFLCPGNGILSVATSSGTYQWYKNNNPISGATTNVYSVPATDPANTTYYVKITFPGGCVISSNQVTSEVCPCTKPGVGGTPDAFTKMGISIRDKRTTADWPKDIPNGFIAMEANNKGFVITRIASPETAIMSPVIGMLVYDTTKDCLKLYNGTSWNCIEPTCN
;
A
#
# COMPACT_ATOMS: atom_id res chain seq x y z
N MET A 1 -45.23 -26.67 41.83
CA MET A 1 -43.84 -26.75 41.31
C MET A 1 -43.58 -26.12 39.93
N LYS A 2 -44.50 -25.37 39.29
CA LYS A 2 -44.29 -24.86 37.91
C LYS A 2 -44.02 -23.35 37.73
N LYS A 3 -44.07 -22.50 38.79
CA LYS A 3 -43.77 -21.05 38.67
C LYS A 3 -42.32 -20.65 38.99
N LYS A 4 -41.64 -21.34 39.92
CA LYS A 4 -40.24 -21.03 40.27
C LYS A 4 -39.23 -21.51 39.21
N SER A 5 -39.53 -22.59 38.48
CA SER A 5 -38.66 -23.08 37.39
C SER A 5 -38.73 -22.20 36.14
N LEU A 6 -39.86 -21.54 35.86
CA LEU A 6 -40.01 -20.64 34.71
C LEU A 6 -39.31 -19.30 34.94
N PHE A 7 -39.30 -18.80 36.18
CA PHE A 7 -38.60 -17.57 36.57
C PHE A 7 -37.07 -17.77 36.57
N PHE A 8 -36.60 -18.94 36.98
CA PHE A 8 -35.17 -19.28 36.93
C PHE A 8 -34.67 -19.48 35.49
N LEU A 9 -35.50 -20.05 34.60
CA LEU A 9 -35.16 -20.20 33.18
C LEU A 9 -35.21 -18.87 32.41
N ALA A 10 -36.10 -17.94 32.78
CA ALA A 10 -36.14 -16.59 32.21
C ALA A 10 -34.92 -15.73 32.63
N ILE A 11 -34.46 -15.87 33.88
CA ILE A 11 -33.24 -15.21 34.37
C ILE A 11 -31.98 -15.84 33.76
N LEU A 12 -31.94 -17.17 33.57
CA LEU A 12 -30.83 -17.84 32.87
C LEU A 12 -30.81 -17.50 31.37
N CYS A 13 -31.97 -17.31 30.75
CA CYS A 13 -32.08 -16.89 29.35
C CYS A 13 -31.71 -15.40 29.18
N GLN A 14 -32.06 -14.52 30.12
CA GLN A 14 -31.59 -13.12 30.13
C GLN A 14 -30.09 -13.01 30.44
N LEU A 15 -29.52 -13.87 31.30
CA LEU A 15 -28.08 -13.93 31.55
C LEU A 15 -27.31 -14.53 30.37
N MET A 16 -27.87 -15.49 29.62
CA MET A 16 -27.28 -16.01 28.39
C MET A 16 -27.41 -15.04 27.20
N ILE A 17 -28.46 -14.21 27.15
CA ILE A 17 -28.62 -13.16 26.13
C ILE A 17 -27.73 -11.95 26.43
N TYR A 18 -27.44 -11.64 27.70
CA TYR A 18 -26.47 -10.59 28.07
C TYR A 18 -25.01 -11.06 28.08
N ALA A 19 -24.73 -12.35 28.26
CA ALA A 19 -23.36 -12.90 28.18
C ALA A 19 -22.85 -13.03 26.73
N ASN A 20 -23.74 -13.18 25.75
CA ASN A 20 -23.37 -13.31 24.33
C ASN A 20 -23.31 -11.98 23.55
N ASN A 21 -23.51 -10.82 24.22
CA ASN A 21 -23.40 -9.51 23.56
C ASN A 21 -22.30 -8.60 24.12
N ARG A 22 -21.38 -9.12 24.95
CA ARG A 22 -20.11 -8.44 25.20
C ARG A 22 -19.09 -8.83 24.13
N THR A 23 -19.40 -8.51 22.87
CA THR A 23 -18.31 -8.35 21.92
C THR A 23 -17.66 -7.00 22.22
N THR A 24 -16.44 -7.07 22.73
CA THR A 24 -15.50 -5.98 22.97
C THR A 24 -15.03 -5.35 21.65
N LYS A 25 -15.96 -4.99 20.75
CA LYS A 25 -15.62 -4.28 19.51
C LYS A 25 -15.34 -2.81 19.85
N SER A 26 -14.10 -2.54 20.26
CA SER A 26 -13.53 -1.20 20.40
C SER A 26 -13.21 -0.55 19.04
N ILE A 27 -13.64 -1.14 17.92
CA ILE A 27 -13.30 -0.70 16.57
C ILE A 27 -14.56 -0.73 15.69
N TYR A 28 -14.80 0.39 15.01
CA TYR A 28 -15.76 0.55 13.93
C TYR A 28 -15.00 0.89 12.65
N ILE A 29 -15.23 0.11 11.60
CA ILE A 29 -14.71 0.36 10.24
C ILE A 29 -15.93 0.54 9.36
N ASP A 30 -16.07 1.71 8.75
CA ASP A 30 -17.16 1.95 7.83
C ASP A 30 -17.04 1.01 6.60
N SER A 31 -18.18 0.60 6.06
CA SER A 31 -18.23 -0.29 4.89
C SER A 31 -17.50 0.28 3.66
N SER A 32 -17.40 1.61 3.54
CA SER A 32 -16.70 2.30 2.45
C SER A 32 -15.18 2.10 2.46
N ILE A 33 -14.60 1.62 3.58
CA ILE A 33 -13.16 1.36 3.73
C ILE A 33 -12.89 -0.05 4.30
N SER A 34 -13.77 -1.00 3.94
CA SER A 34 -13.82 -2.36 4.52
C SER A 34 -12.59 -3.25 4.27
N GLU A 35 -11.67 -2.83 3.40
CA GLU A 35 -10.39 -3.52 3.14
C GLU A 35 -9.33 -3.25 4.21
N LEU A 36 -9.59 -2.31 5.12
CA LEU A 36 -8.73 -1.98 6.22
C LEU A 36 -8.71 -3.12 7.25
N SER A 37 -7.68 -3.96 7.22
CA SER A 37 -7.47 -5.00 8.25
C SER A 37 -6.79 -4.40 9.47
N VAL A 38 -7.52 -4.34 10.59
CA VAL A 38 -7.02 -3.83 11.88
C VAL A 38 -6.70 -5.00 12.81
N PRO A 39 -5.46 -5.15 13.32
CA PRO A 39 -5.13 -6.19 14.30
C PRO A 39 -6.00 -6.05 15.54
N THR A 40 -6.76 -7.10 15.87
CA THR A 40 -7.68 -7.12 17.01
C THR A 40 -6.98 -7.26 18.37
N GLU A 41 -5.66 -7.43 18.39
CA GLU A 41 -4.89 -7.77 19.60
C GLU A 41 -4.60 -6.57 20.55
N ASN A 42 -4.93 -5.33 20.16
CA ASN A 42 -4.75 -4.14 21.00
C ASN A 42 -6.09 -3.45 21.35
N SER A 43 -7.17 -4.22 21.56
CA SER A 43 -8.46 -3.63 21.99
C SER A 43 -8.41 -3.22 23.45
N ASN A 44 -7.88 -2.03 23.73
CA ASN A 44 -8.03 -1.40 25.03
C ASN A 44 -9.54 -1.19 25.30
N ILE A 45 -9.99 -1.66 26.46
CA ILE A 45 -11.40 -1.56 26.85
C ILE A 45 -11.84 -0.11 27.06
N GLN A 46 -10.90 0.83 27.28
CA GLN A 46 -11.17 2.25 27.48
C GLN A 46 -11.23 3.07 26.17
N THR A 47 -10.78 2.51 25.04
CA THR A 47 -10.72 3.24 23.75
C THR A 47 -11.78 2.73 22.76
N TYR A 48 -12.18 3.61 21.83
CA TYR A 48 -13.00 3.29 20.67
C TYR A 48 -12.40 3.92 19.42
N HIS A 49 -12.20 3.14 18.37
CA HIS A 49 -11.55 3.57 17.13
C HIS A 49 -12.58 3.54 15.99
N LEU A 50 -12.74 4.67 15.30
CA LEU A 50 -13.69 4.86 14.20
C LEU A 50 -12.90 5.17 12.94
N PHE A 51 -12.95 4.27 11.97
CA PHE A 51 -12.36 4.44 10.64
C PHE A 51 -13.47 4.74 9.63
N SER A 52 -13.31 5.81 8.85
CA SER A 52 -14.28 6.27 7.84
C SER A 52 -13.62 7.26 6.88
N HIS A 53 -14.20 7.57 5.72
CA HIS A 53 -13.83 8.82 5.03
C HIS A 53 -14.26 10.03 5.88
N GLY A 54 -13.53 11.14 5.74
CA GLY A 54 -13.78 12.36 6.48
C GLY A 54 -13.66 13.62 5.62
N LYS A 55 -14.24 14.69 6.15
CA LYS A 55 -13.95 16.10 5.82
C LYS A 55 -14.25 16.93 7.08
N SER A 56 -13.90 18.21 7.08
CA SER A 56 -14.07 19.09 8.25
C SER A 56 -15.46 18.97 8.93
N GLY A 57 -15.48 18.34 10.10
CA GLY A 57 -16.64 18.14 10.98
C GLY A 57 -17.67 17.09 10.54
N GLU A 58 -17.39 16.28 9.51
CA GLU A 58 -18.32 15.29 8.95
C GLU A 58 -17.61 13.97 8.60
N LEU A 59 -18.30 12.84 8.76
CA LEU A 59 -17.81 11.50 8.40
C LEU A 59 -18.76 10.82 7.42
N PHE A 60 -18.21 10.03 6.49
CA PHE A 60 -19.01 9.26 5.55
C PHE A 60 -19.30 7.87 6.09
N ILE A 61 -20.50 7.70 6.64
CA ILE A 61 -20.87 6.53 7.44
C ILE A 61 -22.18 5.94 6.90
N ASP A 62 -22.24 4.62 6.72
CA ASP A 62 -23.38 3.90 6.13
C ASP A 62 -23.89 4.54 4.82
N ASN A 63 -22.96 4.90 3.92
CA ASN A 63 -23.22 5.57 2.64
C ASN A 63 -23.82 7.00 2.74
N GLN A 64 -23.69 7.68 3.88
CA GLN A 64 -24.16 9.05 4.06
C GLN A 64 -23.13 9.93 4.76
N TRP A 65 -23.04 11.21 4.38
CA TRP A 65 -22.26 12.19 5.13
C TRP A 65 -23.03 12.57 6.40
N MET A 66 -22.54 12.10 7.54
CA MET A 66 -23.07 12.43 8.85
C MET A 66 -22.34 13.64 9.42
N ASN A 67 -23.11 14.60 9.90
CA ASN A 67 -22.60 15.72 10.67
C ASN A 67 -22.35 15.31 12.14
N VAL A 68 -21.74 16.20 12.92
CA VAL A 68 -21.29 15.90 14.27
C VAL A 68 -22.41 15.44 15.23
N SER A 69 -23.65 15.94 15.10
CA SER A 69 -24.74 15.53 15.99
C SER A 69 -25.27 14.13 15.63
N GLU A 70 -25.28 13.79 14.34
CA GLU A 70 -25.63 12.47 13.83
C GLU A 70 -24.57 11.42 14.23
N ILE A 71 -23.28 11.79 14.13
CA ILE A 71 -22.16 10.96 14.61
C ILE A 71 -22.32 10.69 16.12
N ALA A 72 -22.57 11.73 16.91
CA ALA A 72 -22.77 11.57 18.35
C ALA A 72 -23.93 10.63 18.67
N LEU A 73 -25.07 10.80 17.99
CA LEU A 73 -26.24 9.95 18.20
C LEU A 73 -25.97 8.49 17.83
N LYS A 74 -25.26 8.25 16.72
CA LYS A 74 -24.96 6.91 16.22
C LYS A 74 -24.04 6.09 17.13
N PHE A 75 -23.01 6.73 17.70
CA PHE A 75 -21.97 6.03 18.49
C PHE A 75 -22.12 6.15 20.01
N LYS A 76 -23.15 6.86 20.49
CA LYS A 76 -23.39 7.09 21.93
C LYS A 76 -23.37 5.81 22.75
N ASN A 77 -24.08 4.77 22.29
CA ASN A 77 -24.23 3.53 23.06
C ASN A 77 -22.93 2.71 23.10
N GLN A 78 -22.13 2.79 22.05
CA GLN A 78 -20.85 2.08 21.88
C GLN A 78 -19.75 2.72 22.73
N LEU A 79 -19.96 3.96 23.21
CA LEU A 79 -19.02 4.73 24.02
C LEU A 79 -19.36 4.75 25.52
N ASN A 80 -20.44 4.10 25.97
CA ASN A 80 -20.93 4.17 27.36
C ASN A 80 -19.94 3.67 28.44
N GLU A 81 -18.87 2.97 28.04
CA GLU A 81 -17.81 2.47 28.93
C GLU A 81 -16.41 2.85 28.42
N LYS A 82 -16.33 3.85 27.54
CA LYS A 82 -15.09 4.31 26.90
C LYS A 82 -14.71 5.67 27.45
N THR A 83 -13.41 5.93 27.60
CA THR A 83 -12.89 7.24 28.00
C THR A 83 -12.31 8.02 26.83
N GLU A 84 -12.04 7.34 25.70
CA GLU A 84 -11.40 7.94 24.52
C GLU A 84 -12.02 7.45 23.19
N LEU A 85 -12.20 8.38 22.25
CA LEU A 85 -12.64 8.13 20.87
C LEU A 85 -11.57 8.61 19.88
N TYR A 86 -11.16 7.72 18.99
CA TYR A 86 -10.17 7.95 17.94
C TYR A 86 -10.85 7.95 16.58
N ILE A 87 -10.78 9.06 15.83
CA ILE A 87 -11.46 9.22 14.53
C ILE A 87 -10.41 9.30 13.42
N TYR A 88 -10.32 8.23 12.65
CA TYR A 88 -9.49 8.12 11.44
C TYR A 88 -10.35 8.44 10.23
N GLY A 89 -10.51 9.74 9.96
CA GLY A 89 -11.21 10.24 8.80
C GLY A 89 -10.56 11.51 8.28
N CYS A 90 -10.14 11.48 7.01
CA CYS A 90 -9.36 12.54 6.38
C CYS A 90 -9.91 13.93 6.73
N ASN A 91 -9.06 14.81 7.26
CA ASN A 91 -9.39 16.22 7.54
C ASN A 91 -10.58 16.43 8.50
N PHE A 92 -11.00 15.45 9.29
CA PHE A 92 -12.17 15.59 10.17
C PHE A 92 -12.03 16.77 11.14
N ALA A 93 -10.86 16.93 11.76
CA ALA A 93 -10.55 18.03 12.67
C ALA A 93 -9.97 19.27 11.97
N GLN A 94 -9.96 19.31 10.63
CA GLN A 94 -9.39 20.42 9.87
C GLN A 94 -10.22 21.70 10.04
N GLY A 95 -9.56 22.82 10.35
CA GLY A 95 -10.18 24.15 10.42
C GLY A 95 -11.16 24.34 11.58
N GLU A 96 -11.76 25.53 11.68
CA GLU A 96 -12.64 25.91 12.80
C GLU A 96 -13.84 24.98 12.97
N LYS A 97 -14.44 24.57 11.84
CA LYS A 97 -15.58 23.64 11.81
C LYS A 97 -15.21 22.26 12.35
N GLY A 98 -14.05 21.73 11.98
CA GLY A 98 -13.54 20.45 12.49
C GLY A 98 -13.19 20.50 13.98
N ILE A 99 -12.56 21.59 14.42
CA ILE A 99 -12.25 21.81 15.84
C ILE A 99 -13.54 21.91 16.67
N ALA A 100 -14.55 22.63 16.19
CA ALA A 100 -15.85 22.74 16.84
C ALA A 100 -16.55 21.37 16.92
N ALA A 101 -16.44 20.55 15.87
CA ALA A 101 -17.01 19.21 15.85
C ALA A 101 -16.36 18.30 16.90
N VAL A 102 -15.03 18.31 17.02
CA VAL A 102 -14.34 17.52 18.05
C VAL A 102 -14.78 17.95 19.47
N LYS A 103 -14.78 19.26 19.76
CA LYS A 103 -15.25 19.78 21.07
C LYS A 103 -16.70 19.40 21.37
N TYR A 104 -17.55 19.40 20.34
CA TYR A 104 -18.93 18.98 20.47
C TYR A 104 -19.03 17.49 20.84
N LEU A 105 -18.26 16.61 20.19
CA LEU A 105 -18.22 15.18 20.51
C LEU A 105 -17.71 14.95 21.93
N GLU A 106 -16.64 15.62 22.34
CA GLU A 106 -16.08 15.49 23.69
C GLU A 106 -17.12 15.83 24.76
N LYS A 107 -17.82 16.95 24.58
CA LYS A 107 -18.86 17.40 25.51
C LYS A 107 -20.09 16.49 25.50
N THR A 108 -20.53 16.04 24.33
CA THR A 108 -21.81 15.33 24.17
C THR A 108 -21.69 13.85 24.56
N LEU A 109 -20.52 13.27 24.33
CA LEU A 109 -20.24 11.85 24.57
C LEU A 109 -19.45 11.61 25.86
N ASN A 110 -18.95 12.66 26.50
CA ASN A 110 -18.14 12.59 27.73
C ASN A 110 -16.89 11.70 27.59
N VAL A 111 -16.22 11.80 26.44
CA VAL A 111 -14.96 11.10 26.11
C VAL A 111 -13.94 12.12 25.60
N LYS A 112 -12.65 11.83 25.72
CA LYS A 112 -11.62 12.60 24.98
C LYS A 112 -11.65 12.17 23.51
N VAL A 113 -11.49 13.10 22.59
CA VAL A 113 -11.53 12.80 21.15
C VAL A 113 -10.19 13.13 20.52
N SER A 114 -9.64 12.18 19.77
CA SER A 114 -8.49 12.40 18.89
C SER A 114 -8.92 12.24 17.44
N ALA A 115 -8.53 13.15 16.55
CA ALA A 115 -8.91 13.12 15.15
C ALA A 115 -7.86 13.80 14.24
N SER A 116 -7.86 13.43 12.96
CA SER A 116 -6.90 13.98 11.99
C SER A 116 -7.31 15.34 11.44
N THR A 117 -6.34 16.24 11.34
CA THR A 117 -6.43 17.56 10.71
C THR A 117 -5.99 17.55 9.24
N ASN A 118 -5.34 16.48 8.81
CA ASN A 118 -4.88 16.21 7.44
C ASN A 118 -5.48 14.88 6.92
N ILE A 119 -5.03 14.44 5.75
CA ILE A 119 -5.41 13.13 5.18
C ILE A 119 -4.77 12.01 6.02
N THR A 120 -5.58 11.11 6.57
CA THR A 120 -5.13 9.96 7.36
C THR A 120 -4.93 8.73 6.48
N GLY A 121 -3.87 7.96 6.74
CA GLY A 121 -3.51 6.72 6.04
C GLY A 121 -2.62 6.90 4.82
N ILE A 122 -2.38 8.13 4.36
CA ILE A 122 -1.41 8.42 3.29
C ILE A 122 0.02 8.26 3.83
N ASP A 123 0.90 7.57 3.10
CA ASP A 123 2.30 7.30 3.51
C ASP A 123 2.45 6.65 4.91
N GLY A 124 1.40 5.98 5.41
CA GLY A 124 1.37 5.42 6.76
C GLY A 124 1.14 6.45 7.87
N ASP A 125 0.69 7.67 7.52
CA ASP A 125 0.31 8.71 8.47
C ASP A 125 -1.02 8.37 9.16
N TRP A 126 -0.93 7.60 10.23
CA TRP A 126 -2.04 7.28 11.12
C TRP A 126 -2.11 8.23 12.32
N ASN A 127 -1.47 9.40 12.23
CA ASN A 127 -1.46 10.36 13.32
C ASN A 127 -2.82 11.08 13.39
N LEU A 128 -3.19 11.46 14.61
CA LEU A 128 -4.38 12.25 14.89
C LEU A 128 -3.88 13.54 15.54
N GLU A 129 -3.67 14.59 14.73
CA GLU A 129 -2.96 15.81 15.14
C GLU A 129 -3.76 16.65 16.13
N MET A 130 -5.05 16.37 16.27
CA MET A 130 -5.95 17.06 17.20
C MET A 130 -6.39 16.08 18.28
N GLY A 131 -6.09 16.40 19.55
CA GLY A 131 -6.34 15.53 20.70
C GLY A 131 -5.05 14.96 21.32
N ASN A 132 -5.18 14.05 22.29
CA ASN A 132 -4.04 13.44 23.01
C ASN A 132 -3.65 12.09 22.38
N GLY A 133 -3.39 12.03 21.06
CA GLY A 133 -3.24 10.83 20.21
C GLY A 133 -2.17 9.77 20.56
N LYS A 134 -1.88 9.55 21.85
CA LYS A 134 -0.86 8.67 22.42
C LYS A 134 -1.15 7.17 22.23
N ASN A 135 -2.42 6.76 22.06
CA ASN A 135 -2.83 5.34 21.91
C ASN A 135 -3.51 5.02 20.56
N GLY A 136 -3.25 5.78 19.50
CA GLY A 136 -3.81 5.50 18.19
C GLY A 136 -3.32 4.16 17.61
N LEU A 137 -4.23 3.31 17.13
CA LEU A 137 -3.91 2.11 16.35
C LEU A 137 -3.13 2.49 15.09
N LYS A 138 -1.93 1.92 14.93
CA LYS A 138 -1.14 1.98 13.70
C LYS A 138 -1.25 0.65 12.98
N LEU A 139 -1.45 0.66 11.66
CA LEU A 139 -1.69 -0.52 10.83
C LEU A 139 -0.41 -0.89 10.07
N PRO A 140 0.40 -1.87 10.54
CA PRO A 140 1.83 -1.86 10.26
C PRO A 140 2.33 -2.73 9.09
N ASN A 141 1.51 -3.50 8.38
CA ASN A 141 2.03 -4.62 7.57
C ASN A 141 1.61 -4.61 6.08
N PHE A 142 2.51 -4.11 5.22
CA PHE A 142 2.74 -4.70 3.90
C PHE A 142 4.24 -4.72 3.60
N LYS A 143 4.76 -5.91 3.29
CA LYS A 143 6.14 -6.14 2.85
C LYS A 143 6.07 -6.86 1.51
N GLY A 144 6.21 -6.10 0.43
CA GLY A 144 6.30 -6.63 -0.92
C GLY A 144 6.86 -5.57 -1.84
N ASN A 145 7.77 -5.96 -2.72
CA ASN A 145 7.97 -5.25 -3.96
C ASN A 145 6.68 -5.44 -4.79
N LEU A 146 6.18 -4.40 -5.47
CA LEU A 146 4.98 -4.58 -6.28
C LEU A 146 5.20 -5.60 -7.38
N GLN A 147 6.36 -5.65 -8.03
CA GLN A 147 6.57 -6.53 -9.19
C GLN A 147 7.12 -7.92 -8.83
N LEU A 148 7.72 -8.06 -7.64
CA LEU A 148 8.18 -9.33 -7.05
C LEU A 148 7.31 -9.67 -5.84
N ASP A 149 6.32 -10.51 -6.09
CA ASP A 149 5.29 -10.87 -5.11
C ASP A 149 4.99 -12.37 -5.17
N MET A 150 4.31 -12.88 -4.16
CA MET A 150 3.79 -14.25 -4.08
C MET A 150 2.44 -14.38 -4.79
N GLU A 151 1.76 -13.28 -5.09
CA GLU A 151 0.46 -13.30 -5.75
C GLU A 151 0.38 -12.22 -6.83
N HIS A 152 -0.09 -12.61 -8.03
CA HIS A 152 -0.22 -11.72 -9.18
C HIS A 152 -1.53 -11.91 -9.91
N TYR A 153 -2.05 -10.81 -10.43
CA TYR A 153 -3.23 -10.77 -11.30
C TYR A 153 -2.85 -10.22 -12.66
N LEU A 154 -3.18 -10.95 -13.73
CA LEU A 154 -2.99 -10.51 -15.11
C LEU A 154 -4.35 -10.39 -15.80
N ASN A 155 -4.76 -9.15 -16.04
CA ASN A 155 -6.03 -8.81 -16.68
C ASN A 155 -6.09 -9.36 -18.12
N PRO A 156 -7.27 -9.75 -18.61
CA PRO A 156 -7.47 -9.93 -20.04
C PRO A 156 -7.44 -8.58 -20.77
N MET A 157 -7.10 -8.62 -22.05
CA MET A 157 -6.88 -7.46 -22.92
C MET A 157 -7.57 -7.71 -24.25
N ILE A 158 -7.93 -6.63 -24.95
CA ILE A 158 -8.61 -6.74 -26.23
C ILE A 158 -7.57 -6.83 -27.36
N ALA A 159 -7.62 -7.95 -28.10
CA ALA A 159 -6.90 -8.23 -29.32
C ALA A 159 -7.85 -8.59 -30.47
N GLY A 160 -8.01 -7.68 -31.43
CA GLY A 160 -8.75 -7.99 -32.64
C GLY A 160 -8.81 -6.83 -33.64
N LYS A 161 -8.90 -7.21 -34.92
CA LYS A 161 -9.18 -6.34 -36.08
C LYS A 161 -10.70 -6.28 -36.34
N TYR A 162 -11.19 -5.28 -37.09
CA TYR A 162 -12.54 -5.33 -37.67
C TYR A 162 -12.63 -6.27 -38.91
N SER A 163 -11.49 -6.70 -39.48
CA SER A 163 -11.42 -7.59 -40.66
C SER A 163 -10.10 -8.39 -40.80
N ASP A 164 -10.13 -9.69 -40.53
CA ASP A 164 -9.31 -10.82 -41.05
C ASP A 164 -7.75 -10.84 -41.06
N ASP A 165 -7.02 -9.87 -40.50
CA ASP A 165 -5.60 -10.08 -40.10
C ASP A 165 -5.39 -9.89 -38.60
N SER A 166 -4.65 -10.79 -37.97
CA SER A 166 -4.35 -10.72 -36.54
C SER A 166 -3.42 -9.55 -36.21
N THR A 167 -3.81 -8.67 -35.29
CA THR A 167 -3.00 -7.54 -34.80
C THR A 167 -1.77 -7.99 -33.99
N ILE A 168 -1.83 -9.19 -33.41
CA ILE A 168 -0.72 -9.92 -32.78
C ILE A 168 -0.82 -11.39 -33.19
N THR A 169 0.31 -12.05 -33.45
CA THR A 169 0.36 -13.46 -33.89
C THR A 169 0.91 -14.40 -32.83
N GLU A 170 1.63 -13.88 -31.84
CA GLU A 170 2.23 -14.65 -30.77
C GLU A 170 2.08 -13.94 -29.43
N GLU A 171 1.92 -14.72 -28.36
CA GLU A 171 1.88 -14.24 -26.99
C GLU A 171 2.51 -15.27 -26.04
N TYR A 172 3.10 -14.76 -24.96
CA TYR A 172 3.84 -15.56 -23.99
C TYR A 172 3.75 -14.95 -22.60
N ILE A 173 3.88 -15.80 -21.57
CA ILE A 173 4.11 -15.37 -20.20
C ILE A 173 5.48 -15.86 -19.77
N TYR A 174 6.29 -14.95 -19.23
CA TYR A 174 7.60 -15.26 -18.68
C TYR A 174 7.49 -15.25 -17.15
N LEU A 175 7.91 -16.35 -16.53
CA LEU A 175 7.98 -16.50 -15.08
C LEU A 175 9.45 -16.61 -14.66
N SER A 176 9.80 -15.87 -13.62
CA SER A 176 11.15 -15.83 -13.06
C SER A 176 11.12 -15.49 -11.58
N THR A 177 12.19 -15.81 -10.86
CA THR A 177 12.30 -15.59 -9.41
C THR A 177 13.76 -15.33 -9.08
N PRO A 178 14.06 -14.56 -8.02
CA PRO A 178 15.41 -14.45 -7.47
C PRO A 178 15.81 -15.68 -6.66
N SER A 179 14.87 -16.59 -6.36
CA SER A 179 15.13 -17.76 -5.53
C SER A 179 16.19 -18.67 -6.14
N ALA A 180 17.24 -18.98 -5.38
CA ALA A 180 18.26 -19.96 -5.76
C ALA A 180 17.77 -21.41 -5.65
N THR A 181 16.69 -21.65 -4.89
CA THR A 181 16.00 -22.94 -4.77
C THR A 181 14.71 -22.92 -5.56
N ASP A 182 14.20 -24.10 -5.91
CA ASP A 182 12.95 -24.22 -6.63
C ASP A 182 11.79 -23.64 -5.83
N ILE A 183 10.95 -22.85 -6.50
CA ILE A 183 9.63 -22.45 -6.03
C ILE A 183 8.58 -23.06 -6.94
N THR A 184 7.37 -23.23 -6.42
CA THR A 184 6.23 -23.69 -7.21
C THR A 184 5.23 -22.55 -7.34
N VAL A 185 4.91 -22.17 -8.58
CA VAL A 185 3.87 -21.19 -8.92
C VAL A 185 2.65 -21.93 -9.44
N GLN A 186 1.48 -21.65 -8.87
CA GLN A 186 0.19 -22.08 -9.37
C GLN A 186 -0.43 -20.97 -10.21
N MET A 187 -0.85 -21.26 -11.44
CA MET A 187 -1.59 -20.38 -12.34
C MET A 187 -2.98 -20.93 -12.54
N ASN A 188 -3.98 -20.12 -12.21
CA ASN A 188 -5.40 -20.42 -12.40
C ASN A 188 -6.06 -19.36 -13.27
N TYR A 189 -7.23 -19.67 -13.81
CA TYR A 189 -8.15 -18.63 -14.27
C TYR A 189 -8.49 -17.67 -13.12
N ALA A 190 -8.79 -16.41 -13.42
CA ALA A 190 -9.00 -15.36 -12.42
C ALA A 190 -10.14 -15.66 -11.43
N SER A 191 -11.14 -16.47 -11.82
CA SER A 191 -12.19 -16.94 -10.91
C SER A 191 -11.68 -17.88 -9.81
N GLY A 192 -10.51 -18.47 -10.00
CA GLY A 192 -9.96 -19.55 -9.17
C GLY A 192 -10.42 -20.95 -9.59
N THR A 193 -11.23 -21.08 -10.66
CA THR A 193 -11.78 -22.37 -11.11
C THR A 193 -11.06 -22.85 -12.37
N GLY A 194 -10.17 -23.82 -12.22
CA GLY A 194 -9.42 -24.42 -13.34
C GLY A 194 -8.21 -23.59 -13.78
N PHE A 195 -7.51 -24.08 -14.79
CA PHE A 195 -6.28 -23.50 -15.31
C PHE A 195 -6.16 -23.76 -16.82
N PRO A 196 -5.52 -22.88 -17.60
CA PRO A 196 -5.25 -23.14 -19.01
C PRO A 196 -4.09 -24.14 -19.19
N ILE A 197 -4.09 -24.86 -20.30
CA ILE A 197 -2.99 -25.74 -20.71
C ILE A 197 -1.94 -24.90 -21.43
N VAL A 198 -0.67 -25.13 -21.12
CA VAL A 198 0.45 -24.38 -21.71
C VAL A 198 1.60 -25.29 -22.11
N ARG A 199 2.36 -24.89 -23.12
CA ARG A 199 3.74 -25.34 -23.33
C ARG A 199 4.65 -24.52 -22.44
N VAL A 200 5.49 -25.19 -21.67
CA VAL A 200 6.48 -24.60 -20.76
C VAL A 200 7.87 -24.84 -21.36
N THR A 201 8.52 -23.77 -21.79
CA THR A 201 9.92 -23.80 -22.26
C THR A 201 10.83 -23.30 -21.13
N THR A 202 11.84 -24.08 -20.76
CA THR A 202 12.88 -23.63 -19.83
C THR A 202 13.88 -22.74 -20.57
N LEU A 203 14.17 -21.54 -20.06
CA LEU A 203 14.95 -20.51 -20.77
C LEU A 203 16.42 -20.56 -20.38
N VAL A 204 17.04 -21.69 -20.74
CA VAL A 204 18.48 -21.94 -20.62
C VAL A 204 18.98 -22.57 -21.92
N THR A 205 20.28 -22.53 -22.16
CA THR A 205 20.90 -23.24 -23.29
C THR A 205 20.55 -24.73 -23.22
N GLY A 206 19.92 -25.27 -24.27
CA GLY A 206 19.44 -26.67 -24.30
C GLY A 206 18.16 -26.94 -23.50
N GLY A 207 17.44 -25.89 -23.08
CA GLY A 207 16.19 -26.03 -22.31
C GLY A 207 15.10 -26.81 -23.04
N THR A 208 14.32 -27.55 -22.26
CA THR A 208 13.23 -28.41 -22.77
C THR A 208 11.92 -27.65 -22.89
N THR A 209 11.08 -28.04 -23.85
CA THR A 209 9.67 -27.63 -23.92
C THR A 209 8.77 -28.82 -23.59
N VAL A 210 7.90 -28.67 -22.61
CA VAL A 210 6.93 -29.70 -22.19
C VAL A 210 5.52 -29.13 -22.11
N THR A 211 4.50 -29.93 -22.41
CA THR A 211 3.11 -29.53 -22.17
C THR A 211 2.78 -29.71 -20.69
N ASN A 212 2.26 -28.67 -20.05
CA ASN A 212 1.75 -28.70 -18.69
C ASN A 212 0.22 -28.57 -18.70
N ASN A 213 -0.44 -29.53 -18.06
CA ASN A 213 -1.89 -29.61 -17.89
C ASN A 213 -2.28 -29.66 -16.40
N THR A 214 -1.49 -29.00 -15.54
CA THR A 214 -1.74 -28.95 -14.09
C THR A 214 -1.87 -27.51 -13.56
N GLY A 215 -1.44 -26.51 -14.36
CA GLY A 215 -1.35 -25.12 -13.93
C GLY A 215 -0.23 -24.86 -12.91
N SER A 216 0.59 -25.87 -12.60
CA SER A 216 1.67 -25.78 -11.60
C SER A 216 3.03 -25.78 -12.28
N PHE A 217 3.89 -24.82 -11.93
CA PHE A 217 5.20 -24.62 -12.53
C PHE A 217 6.27 -24.56 -11.44
N THR A 218 7.31 -25.38 -11.57
CA THR A 218 8.43 -25.37 -10.62
C THR A 218 9.69 -24.87 -11.32
N PHE A 219 10.30 -23.82 -10.77
CA PHE A 219 11.49 -23.18 -11.33
C PHE A 219 12.26 -22.39 -10.26
N LYS A 220 13.47 -21.96 -10.62
CA LYS A 220 14.38 -21.12 -9.81
C LYS A 220 15.09 -20.09 -10.70
N ASN A 221 15.92 -19.24 -10.11
CA ASN A 221 16.64 -18.20 -10.84
C ASN A 221 17.52 -18.74 -11.98
N SER A 222 18.11 -19.93 -11.84
CA SER A 222 18.93 -20.51 -12.91
C SER A 222 18.13 -21.17 -14.03
N THR A 223 16.82 -21.34 -13.89
CA THR A 223 15.94 -22.03 -14.87
C THR A 223 14.58 -21.35 -15.00
N PRO A 224 14.52 -20.05 -15.36
CA PRO A 224 13.26 -19.37 -15.60
C PRO A 224 12.48 -20.02 -16.75
N VAL A 225 11.17 -19.77 -16.82
CA VAL A 225 10.29 -20.45 -17.80
C VAL A 225 9.45 -19.48 -18.61
N ARG A 226 9.17 -19.86 -19.86
CA ARG A 226 8.22 -19.20 -20.76
C ARG A 226 7.03 -20.11 -21.02
N LEU A 227 5.83 -19.56 -20.95
CA LEU A 227 4.57 -20.24 -21.17
C LEU A 227 3.95 -19.79 -22.51
N GLN A 228 3.37 -20.74 -23.25
CA GLN A 228 2.58 -20.50 -24.46
C GLN A 228 1.27 -21.31 -24.38
N PHE A 229 0.12 -20.66 -24.57
CA PHE A 229 -1.18 -21.34 -24.45
C PHE A 229 -1.43 -22.35 -25.57
N VAL A 230 -2.00 -23.49 -25.21
CA VAL A 230 -2.35 -24.56 -26.15
C VAL A 230 -3.74 -25.13 -25.87
N ALA A 231 -4.41 -25.64 -26.91
CA ALA A 231 -5.70 -26.29 -26.77
C ALA A 231 -5.56 -27.68 -26.14
N SER A 232 -6.64 -28.17 -25.52
CA SER A 232 -6.71 -29.51 -24.91
C SER A 232 -6.95 -30.66 -25.91
N THR A 233 -6.91 -30.37 -27.21
CA THR A 233 -7.11 -31.35 -28.27
C THR A 233 -5.81 -32.06 -28.64
N THR A 234 -5.93 -33.18 -29.36
CA THR A 234 -4.80 -33.98 -29.84
C THR A 234 -3.75 -33.09 -30.53
N GLY A 235 -2.49 -33.21 -30.11
CA GLY A 235 -1.37 -32.42 -30.64
C GLY A 235 -1.14 -31.08 -29.94
N ASN A 236 -2.03 -30.66 -29.02
CA ASN A 236 -1.92 -29.41 -28.25
C ASN A 236 -1.52 -28.22 -29.15
N PRO A 237 -2.34 -27.86 -30.15
CA PRO A 237 -2.04 -26.73 -31.03
C PRO A 237 -2.03 -25.42 -30.23
N VAL A 238 -1.19 -24.47 -30.66
CA VAL A 238 -1.11 -23.14 -30.04
C VAL A 238 -2.44 -22.42 -30.20
N ILE A 239 -2.94 -21.85 -29.10
CA ILE A 239 -4.11 -20.97 -29.13
C ILE A 239 -3.65 -19.61 -29.67
N LEU A 240 -4.26 -19.17 -30.75
CA LEU A 240 -3.93 -17.87 -31.34
C LEU A 240 -4.40 -16.73 -30.43
N PRO A 241 -3.65 -15.62 -30.37
CA PRO A 241 -4.11 -14.42 -29.71
C PRO A 241 -5.49 -13.96 -30.21
N GLY A 242 -6.30 -13.40 -29.31
CA GLY A 242 -7.70 -13.05 -29.54
C GLY A 242 -8.67 -14.18 -29.15
N SER A 243 -8.18 -15.39 -28.87
CA SER A 243 -8.97 -16.51 -28.32
C SER A 243 -8.37 -17.08 -27.03
N SER A 244 -7.32 -16.45 -26.50
CA SER A 244 -6.63 -16.95 -25.33
C SER A 244 -7.25 -16.45 -24.03
N PRO A 245 -6.76 -16.92 -22.86
CA PRO A 245 -7.15 -16.35 -21.58
C PRO A 245 -6.74 -14.88 -21.40
N ILE A 246 -5.70 -14.42 -22.10
CA ILE A 246 -5.17 -13.06 -21.94
C ILE A 246 -5.65 -12.13 -23.04
N THR A 247 -5.82 -12.61 -24.27
CA THR A 247 -6.24 -11.77 -25.39
C THR A 247 -7.60 -12.21 -25.92
N ARG A 248 -8.52 -11.24 -25.95
CA ARG A 248 -9.95 -11.45 -26.25
C ARG A 248 -10.34 -10.67 -27.51
N PRO A 249 -11.31 -11.14 -28.30
CA PRO A 249 -11.66 -10.48 -29.54
C PRO A 249 -12.34 -9.13 -29.26
N LEU A 250 -12.21 -8.19 -30.20
CA LEU A 250 -12.73 -6.82 -30.08
C LEU A 250 -14.23 -6.75 -29.73
N ASN A 251 -15.01 -7.71 -30.23
CA ASN A 251 -16.44 -7.84 -29.97
C ASN A 251 -16.81 -8.25 -28.53
N THR A 252 -15.82 -8.43 -27.64
CA THR A 252 -16.04 -8.64 -26.20
C THR A 252 -15.84 -7.36 -25.38
N ALA A 253 -15.28 -6.30 -25.96
CA ALA A 253 -15.17 -5.00 -25.31
C ALA A 253 -16.57 -4.45 -24.99
N GLY A 254 -16.72 -3.80 -23.84
CA GLY A 254 -18.02 -3.30 -23.35
C GLY A 254 -18.96 -4.37 -22.81
N THR A 255 -18.51 -5.62 -22.70
CA THR A 255 -19.27 -6.73 -22.09
C THR A 255 -18.54 -7.29 -20.86
N ILE A 256 -19.26 -8.02 -20.00
CA ILE A 256 -18.63 -8.75 -18.89
C ILE A 256 -17.96 -10.01 -19.43
N ILE A 257 -16.66 -10.12 -19.22
CA ILE A 257 -15.83 -11.25 -19.63
C ILE A 257 -15.72 -12.24 -18.46
N SER A 258 -15.98 -13.51 -18.74
CA SER A 258 -15.97 -14.57 -17.72
C SER A 258 -14.57 -14.86 -17.18
N GLY A 259 -14.43 -14.75 -15.86
CA GLY A 259 -13.22 -15.08 -15.11
C GLY A 259 -12.85 -16.56 -15.11
N SER A 260 -13.73 -17.45 -15.58
CA SER A 260 -13.45 -18.89 -15.74
C SER A 260 -12.76 -19.23 -17.05
N THR A 261 -12.60 -18.25 -17.95
CA THR A 261 -11.98 -18.45 -19.27
C THR A 261 -10.95 -17.39 -19.63
N ALA A 262 -10.96 -16.25 -18.95
CA ALA A 262 -10.10 -15.12 -19.23
C ALA A 262 -9.62 -14.45 -17.92
N GLY A 263 -8.48 -13.77 -18.02
CA GLY A 263 -7.75 -13.29 -16.85
C GLY A 263 -7.08 -14.43 -16.09
N LEU A 264 -5.92 -14.15 -15.50
CA LEU A 264 -5.14 -15.12 -14.77
C LEU A 264 -4.79 -14.63 -13.37
N LYS A 265 -4.73 -15.58 -12.44
CA LYS A 265 -4.19 -15.41 -11.09
C LYS A 265 -3.02 -16.37 -10.90
N PHE A 266 -1.91 -15.85 -10.39
CA PHE A 266 -0.73 -16.63 -10.05
C PHE A 266 -0.48 -16.56 -8.55
N THR A 267 -0.13 -17.68 -7.91
CA THR A 267 0.17 -17.75 -6.48
C THR A 267 1.36 -18.67 -6.20
N SER A 268 2.21 -18.34 -5.23
CA SER A 268 3.34 -19.16 -4.78
C SER A 268 3.63 -18.95 -3.30
N THR A 269 4.50 -19.79 -2.72
CA THR A 269 5.07 -19.59 -1.37
C THR A 269 6.35 -18.76 -1.38
N GLY A 270 6.93 -18.50 -2.55
CA GLY A 270 8.09 -17.64 -2.75
C GLY A 270 7.78 -16.54 -3.75
N ASN A 271 8.54 -15.45 -3.74
CA ASN A 271 8.27 -14.34 -4.64
C ASN A 271 8.72 -14.65 -6.08
N PHE A 272 7.96 -14.17 -7.06
CA PHE A 272 8.25 -14.31 -8.48
C PHE A 272 7.73 -13.11 -9.28
N TYR A 273 8.18 -13.00 -10.52
CA TYR A 273 7.74 -12.02 -11.51
C TYR A 273 6.84 -12.70 -12.55
N VAL A 274 5.83 -11.97 -13.04
CA VAL A 274 4.99 -12.38 -14.19
C VAL A 274 5.05 -11.32 -15.28
N ASN A 275 5.67 -11.65 -16.41
CA ASN A 275 5.76 -10.74 -17.56
C ASN A 275 5.03 -11.31 -18.77
N TYR A 276 3.94 -10.67 -19.16
CA TYR A 276 3.28 -10.95 -20.44
C TYR A 276 4.04 -10.23 -21.56
N ARG A 277 4.27 -10.93 -22.69
CA ARG A 277 4.84 -10.35 -23.91
C ARG A 277 4.07 -10.84 -25.11
N ALA A 278 3.81 -9.95 -26.06
CA ALA A 278 3.14 -10.28 -27.31
C ALA A 278 3.81 -9.62 -28.50
N ARG A 279 3.65 -10.24 -29.68
CA ARG A 279 4.20 -9.74 -30.94
C ARG A 279 3.40 -10.19 -32.15
N SER A 280 3.67 -9.48 -33.23
CA SER A 280 3.45 -9.81 -34.64
C SER A 280 4.69 -9.35 -35.42
N THR A 281 4.65 -9.40 -36.76
CA THR A 281 5.73 -8.82 -37.57
C THR A 281 5.90 -7.31 -37.30
N PRO A 282 4.84 -6.47 -37.30
CA PRO A 282 4.95 -5.03 -37.16
C PRO A 282 4.55 -4.49 -35.79
N GLN A 283 4.37 -5.33 -34.78
CA GLN A 283 4.05 -4.86 -33.44
C GLN A 283 4.63 -5.76 -32.35
N ALA A 284 4.96 -5.18 -31.21
CA ALA A 284 5.35 -5.90 -30.00
C ALA A 284 5.10 -5.08 -28.73
N GLY A 285 5.03 -5.76 -27.59
CA GLY A 285 4.82 -5.10 -26.30
C GLY A 285 4.94 -6.05 -25.15
N SER A 286 4.98 -5.48 -23.94
CA SER A 286 5.04 -6.24 -22.70
C SER A 286 4.24 -5.58 -21.59
N VAL A 287 3.80 -6.39 -20.62
CA VAL A 287 3.22 -5.93 -19.36
C VAL A 287 3.86 -6.72 -18.24
N LEU A 288 4.45 -6.03 -17.27
CA LEU A 288 4.86 -6.66 -16.02
C LEU A 288 3.77 -6.42 -14.98
N THR A 289 3.29 -7.51 -14.36
CA THR A 289 2.34 -7.38 -13.26
C THR A 289 3.00 -6.73 -12.05
N LYS A 290 2.18 -6.07 -11.24
CA LYS A 290 2.54 -5.35 -10.02
C LYS A 290 1.94 -6.04 -8.78
N GLY A 291 1.79 -7.36 -8.85
CA GLY A 291 1.47 -8.19 -7.70
C GLY A 291 0.19 -7.79 -6.98
N THR A 292 0.17 -7.97 -5.67
CA THR A 292 -0.93 -7.55 -4.80
C THR A 292 -1.02 -6.03 -4.64
N ALA A 293 0.04 -5.30 -4.98
CA ALA A 293 0.00 -3.83 -4.91
C ALA A 293 -0.62 -3.16 -6.14
N ALA A 294 -0.87 -3.92 -7.22
CA ALA A 294 -1.76 -3.50 -8.30
C ALA A 294 -3.23 -3.40 -7.84
N LEU A 295 -3.56 -4.04 -6.71
CA LEU A 295 -4.92 -4.12 -6.21
C LEU A 295 -5.28 -2.89 -5.40
N GLY A 296 -6.47 -2.35 -5.67
CA GLY A 296 -7.05 -1.27 -4.89
C GLY A 296 -8.46 -0.95 -5.35
N THR A 297 -8.99 0.17 -4.86
CA THR A 297 -10.38 0.59 -5.08
C THR A 297 -10.53 1.92 -5.83
N GLU A 298 -9.45 2.70 -5.95
CA GLU A 298 -9.51 4.01 -6.63
C GLU A 298 -8.36 4.16 -7.63
N PHE A 299 -8.70 4.43 -8.89
CA PHE A 299 -7.75 4.62 -9.98
C PHE A 299 -8.14 5.80 -10.88
N ARG A 300 -7.18 6.25 -11.71
CA ARG A 300 -7.46 7.11 -12.86
C ARG A 300 -7.04 6.41 -14.14
N TRP A 301 -7.85 6.52 -15.19
CA TRP A 301 -7.49 6.02 -16.50
C TRP A 301 -6.37 6.90 -17.08
N GLY A 302 -5.15 6.41 -17.00
CA GLY A 302 -3.98 7.03 -17.62
C GLY A 302 -3.57 6.37 -18.95
N GLY A 303 -2.67 7.01 -19.68
CA GLY A 303 -2.14 6.48 -20.93
C GLY A 303 -1.61 7.56 -21.86
N SER A 304 -1.34 7.18 -23.11
CA SER A 304 -0.93 8.11 -24.16
C SER A 304 -2.15 8.61 -24.94
N PRO A 305 -2.36 9.93 -25.06
CA PRO A 305 -3.37 10.47 -25.96
C PRO A 305 -3.04 10.13 -27.42
N ILE A 306 -4.08 10.14 -28.26
CA ILE A 306 -3.95 10.17 -29.71
C ILE A 306 -3.68 11.62 -30.11
N GLU A 307 -2.60 11.84 -30.85
CA GLU A 307 -2.06 13.17 -31.20
C GLU A 307 -2.19 13.47 -32.70
N PHE A 308 -2.50 12.46 -33.51
CA PHE A 308 -2.63 12.58 -34.97
C PHE A 308 -3.91 11.91 -35.48
N ALA A 309 -4.49 12.41 -36.55
CA ALA A 309 -5.59 11.72 -37.23
C ALA A 309 -5.08 10.39 -37.82
N THR A 310 -5.89 9.34 -37.73
CA THR A 310 -5.56 8.01 -38.26
C THR A 310 -6.73 7.45 -39.08
N THR A 311 -6.39 6.68 -40.12
CA THR A 311 -7.35 5.97 -40.98
C THR A 311 -7.65 4.56 -40.46
N ILE A 312 -7.06 4.16 -39.32
CA ILE A 312 -7.10 2.80 -38.78
C ILE A 312 -8.12 2.76 -37.63
N PRO A 313 -9.34 2.24 -37.86
CA PRO A 313 -10.43 2.29 -36.88
C PRO A 313 -10.14 1.55 -35.57
N GLU A 314 -9.17 0.63 -35.58
CA GLU A 314 -8.75 -0.14 -34.42
C GLU A 314 -7.74 0.60 -33.53
N THR A 315 -7.11 1.69 -33.99
CA THR A 315 -6.21 2.47 -33.15
C THR A 315 -6.97 2.98 -31.94
N GLY A 316 -6.44 2.85 -30.74
CA GLY A 316 -7.21 3.22 -29.54
C GLY A 316 -6.54 2.86 -28.24
N ASN A 317 -7.25 3.13 -27.16
CA ASN A 317 -6.84 2.82 -25.80
C ASN A 317 -7.92 2.03 -25.08
N MET A 318 -7.51 1.16 -24.16
CA MET A 318 -8.38 0.31 -23.35
C MET A 318 -8.16 0.56 -21.87
N LEU A 319 -9.22 0.27 -21.11
CA LEU A 319 -9.24 0.16 -19.66
C LEU A 319 -9.79 -1.22 -19.34
N SER A 320 -8.92 -2.12 -18.90
CA SER A 320 -9.29 -3.45 -18.43
C SER A 320 -9.34 -3.48 -16.92
N ILE A 321 -10.52 -3.79 -16.37
CA ILE A 321 -10.76 -3.89 -14.92
C ILE A 321 -11.12 -5.33 -14.61
N MET A 322 -10.45 -5.94 -13.64
CA MET A 322 -10.69 -7.31 -13.19
C MET A 322 -10.96 -7.34 -11.69
N ALA A 323 -12.07 -7.94 -11.26
CA ALA A 323 -12.44 -8.03 -9.86
C ALA A 323 -11.75 -9.20 -9.15
N THR A 324 -11.19 -8.97 -7.95
CA THR A 324 -10.59 -10.05 -7.14
C THR A 324 -11.63 -10.82 -6.33
N ASP A 325 -12.77 -10.18 -6.08
CA ASP A 325 -13.85 -10.68 -5.22
C ASP A 325 -15.23 -10.55 -5.89
N ALA A 326 -16.15 -11.38 -5.42
CA ALA A 326 -17.53 -11.38 -5.89
C ALA A 326 -18.29 -10.14 -5.41
N ASN A 327 -19.32 -9.74 -6.16
CA ASN A 327 -20.14 -8.56 -5.87
C ASN A 327 -19.27 -7.31 -5.65
N THR A 328 -18.41 -7.03 -6.63
CA THR A 328 -17.58 -5.82 -6.67
C THR A 328 -18.26 -4.81 -7.57
N ASP A 329 -18.79 -3.75 -6.97
CA ASP A 329 -19.45 -2.66 -7.70
C ASP A 329 -18.40 -1.66 -8.15
N ILE A 330 -18.39 -1.34 -9.44
CA ILE A 330 -17.43 -0.44 -10.07
C ILE A 330 -18.20 0.71 -10.71
N ARG A 331 -17.71 1.92 -10.45
CA ARG A 331 -18.16 3.16 -11.07
C ARG A 331 -17.02 3.76 -11.88
N ILE A 332 -17.30 4.10 -13.14
CA ILE A 332 -16.38 4.81 -14.02
C ILE A 332 -17.02 6.15 -14.38
N ASP A 333 -16.41 7.25 -13.93
CA ASP A 333 -16.91 8.60 -14.18
C ASP A 333 -15.78 9.55 -14.66
N ASN A 334 -16.09 10.84 -14.75
CA ASN A 334 -15.17 11.86 -15.29
C ASN A 334 -14.70 11.57 -16.73
N ILE A 335 -15.53 10.86 -17.51
CA ILE A 335 -15.35 10.69 -18.95
C ILE A 335 -15.85 11.95 -19.65
N LYS A 336 -15.04 12.53 -20.54
CA LYS A 336 -15.41 13.76 -21.24
C LYS A 336 -16.55 13.50 -22.23
N ALA A 337 -17.44 14.47 -22.36
CA ALA A 337 -18.59 14.40 -23.25
C ALA A 337 -18.15 14.13 -24.71
N GLY A 338 -18.89 13.24 -25.38
CA GLY A 338 -18.60 12.83 -26.77
C GLY A 338 -17.70 11.59 -26.89
N THR A 339 -17.09 11.12 -25.80
CA THR A 339 -16.31 9.88 -25.79
C THR A 339 -17.21 8.65 -25.91
N LYS A 340 -16.92 7.80 -26.88
CA LYS A 340 -17.64 6.58 -27.25
C LYS A 340 -16.74 5.37 -27.07
N PHE A 341 -17.33 4.26 -26.62
CA PHE A 341 -16.65 2.99 -26.45
C PHE A 341 -17.36 1.88 -27.22
N ILE A 342 -16.60 0.83 -27.54
CA ILE A 342 -17.15 -0.36 -28.22
C ILE A 342 -18.21 -1.04 -27.36
N ASN A 343 -19.30 -1.46 -28.00
CA ASN A 343 -20.43 -2.16 -27.39
C ASN A 343 -20.56 -3.59 -27.93
N GLY A 344 -19.66 -4.47 -27.49
CA GLY A 344 -19.64 -5.88 -27.85
C GLY A 344 -19.63 -6.13 -29.38
N ALA A 345 -20.47 -7.06 -29.83
CA ALA A 345 -20.63 -7.38 -31.26
C ALA A 345 -21.20 -6.23 -32.10
N GLY A 346 -21.74 -5.17 -31.46
CA GLY A 346 -22.22 -3.96 -32.13
C GLY A 346 -21.13 -2.92 -32.42
N GLY A 347 -19.85 -3.15 -32.08
CA GLY A 347 -18.78 -2.21 -32.40
C GLY A 347 -19.05 -0.78 -31.90
N LEU A 348 -18.72 0.23 -32.70
CA LEU A 348 -19.13 1.63 -32.48
C LEU A 348 -20.51 1.97 -33.08
N ALA A 349 -21.10 1.08 -33.88
CA ALA A 349 -22.30 1.35 -34.67
C ALA A 349 -23.21 0.12 -34.73
N PRO A 350 -24.52 0.26 -34.45
CA PRO A 350 -25.27 1.51 -34.41
C PRO A 350 -25.31 2.21 -33.04
N THR A 351 -24.93 1.53 -31.95
CA THR A 351 -25.14 2.05 -30.58
C THR A 351 -23.86 1.88 -29.73
N PRO A 352 -22.96 2.88 -29.72
CA PRO A 352 -21.76 2.85 -28.89
C PRO A 352 -22.11 2.99 -27.40
N LEU A 353 -21.21 2.54 -26.53
CA LEU A 353 -21.28 2.82 -25.10
C LEU A 353 -20.82 4.26 -24.82
N VAL A 354 -21.48 4.92 -23.87
CA VAL A 354 -21.12 6.26 -23.37
C VAL A 354 -21.20 6.25 -21.85
N GLY A 355 -20.25 6.93 -21.19
CA GLY A 355 -20.20 7.02 -19.74
C GLY A 355 -21.23 7.98 -19.13
N PRO A 356 -21.40 7.98 -17.80
CA PRO A 356 -20.68 7.16 -16.82
C PRO A 356 -21.15 5.69 -16.83
N PHE A 357 -20.35 4.80 -16.24
CA PHE A 357 -20.67 3.38 -16.13
C PHE A 357 -20.82 2.96 -14.67
N ASN A 358 -21.80 2.12 -14.38
CA ASN A 358 -21.93 1.39 -13.13
C ASN A 358 -22.11 -0.09 -13.46
N ILE A 359 -21.21 -0.93 -12.98
CA ILE A 359 -21.19 -2.37 -13.28
C ILE A 359 -20.91 -3.14 -11.98
N THR A 360 -21.49 -4.33 -11.86
CA THR A 360 -21.17 -5.26 -10.76
C THR A 360 -20.46 -6.46 -11.36
N LEU A 361 -19.24 -6.74 -10.88
CA LEU A 361 -18.45 -7.89 -11.30
C LEU A 361 -18.43 -8.97 -10.22
N GLN A 362 -18.47 -10.22 -10.67
CA GLN A 362 -18.18 -11.38 -9.83
C GLN A 362 -16.68 -11.65 -9.80
N LYS A 363 -16.25 -12.51 -8.86
CA LYS A 363 -14.84 -12.87 -8.69
C LYS A 363 -14.22 -13.34 -10.00
N GLY A 364 -13.11 -12.70 -10.40
CA GLY A 364 -12.37 -12.98 -11.61
C GLY A 364 -13.00 -12.44 -12.89
N GLN A 365 -14.24 -11.97 -12.87
CA GLN A 365 -14.83 -11.32 -14.05
C GLN A 365 -14.09 -10.03 -14.37
N SER A 366 -14.03 -9.72 -15.66
CA SER A 366 -13.42 -8.50 -16.16
C SER A 366 -14.41 -7.68 -17.00
N PHE A 367 -14.21 -6.38 -17.02
CA PHE A 367 -14.90 -5.46 -17.92
C PHE A 367 -13.86 -4.59 -18.62
N ILE A 368 -13.88 -4.58 -19.95
CA ILE A 368 -12.91 -3.84 -20.75
C ILE A 368 -13.62 -2.78 -21.56
N LEU A 369 -13.33 -1.51 -21.29
CA LEU A 369 -13.71 -0.41 -22.18
C LEU A 369 -12.62 -0.24 -23.23
N TYR A 370 -13.03 -0.12 -24.50
CA TYR A 370 -12.13 0.20 -25.61
C TYR A 370 -12.59 1.51 -26.26
N ALA A 371 -11.73 2.52 -26.21
CA ALA A 371 -11.92 3.84 -26.83
C ALA A 371 -11.13 3.87 -28.17
N PRO A 372 -11.78 3.59 -29.30
CA PRO A 372 -11.14 3.72 -30.61
C PRO A 372 -10.91 5.21 -30.96
N ALA A 373 -9.93 5.45 -31.81
CA ALA A 373 -9.63 6.75 -32.39
C ALA A 373 -10.78 7.24 -33.27
N ALA A 374 -10.94 8.55 -33.38
CA ALA A 374 -11.80 9.11 -34.41
C ALA A 374 -11.16 8.88 -35.80
N ASN A 375 -11.96 8.34 -36.73
CA ASN A 375 -11.46 8.01 -38.06
C ASN A 375 -11.24 9.29 -38.88
N ASN A 376 -10.03 9.46 -39.42
CA ASN A 376 -9.61 10.58 -40.29
C ASN A 376 -9.73 11.98 -39.69
N VAL A 377 -9.92 12.13 -38.37
CA VAL A 377 -10.04 13.44 -37.72
C VAL A 377 -9.55 13.35 -36.28
N LEU A 378 -9.05 14.45 -35.74
CA LEU A 378 -8.83 14.60 -34.30
C LEU A 378 -10.05 15.24 -33.65
N SER A 379 -10.50 14.66 -32.54
CA SER A 379 -11.70 15.09 -31.82
C SER A 379 -11.59 14.81 -30.32
N SER A 380 -12.63 15.17 -29.55
CA SER A 380 -12.68 14.83 -28.12
C SER A 380 -12.68 13.33 -27.85
N GLN A 381 -13.02 12.48 -28.83
CA GLN A 381 -12.93 11.01 -28.74
C GLN A 381 -11.51 10.54 -28.39
N ASP A 382 -10.50 11.20 -28.95
CA ASP A 382 -9.10 10.78 -28.96
C ASP A 382 -8.41 10.95 -27.60
N THR A 383 -8.99 11.77 -26.72
CA THR A 383 -8.46 12.08 -25.38
C THR A 383 -9.52 12.09 -24.28
N GLY A 384 -10.78 11.83 -24.61
CA GLY A 384 -11.90 12.02 -23.68
C GLY A 384 -12.03 10.96 -22.59
N TRP A 385 -11.33 9.84 -22.74
CA TRP A 385 -11.17 8.79 -21.73
C TRP A 385 -10.06 9.11 -20.70
N LEU A 386 -9.08 9.93 -21.06
CA LEU A 386 -7.89 10.20 -20.25
C LEU A 386 -8.28 11.02 -19.01
N GLY A 387 -7.95 10.49 -17.83
CA GLY A 387 -8.29 11.09 -16.53
C GLY A 387 -9.62 10.64 -15.91
N ALA A 388 -10.35 9.74 -16.59
CA ALA A 388 -11.56 9.12 -16.04
C ALA A 388 -11.27 8.49 -14.68
N LYS A 389 -12.19 8.62 -13.72
CA LYS A 389 -12.06 8.02 -12.39
C LYS A 389 -12.65 6.62 -12.41
N ILE A 390 -11.94 5.67 -11.83
CA ILE A 390 -12.46 4.34 -11.53
C ILE A 390 -12.55 4.24 -10.01
N PHE A 391 -13.74 3.93 -9.51
CA PHE A 391 -13.98 3.61 -8.12
C PHE A 391 -14.59 2.22 -8.02
N ALA A 392 -14.17 1.44 -7.04
CA ALA A 392 -14.71 0.12 -6.76
C ALA A 392 -15.00 -0.06 -5.27
N THR A 393 -15.99 -0.86 -4.92
CA THR A 393 -16.29 -1.20 -3.51
C THR A 393 -15.32 -2.22 -2.92
N LYS A 394 -14.55 -2.92 -3.76
CA LYS A 394 -13.54 -3.92 -3.41
C LYS A 394 -12.38 -3.90 -4.41
N ASN A 395 -11.32 -4.61 -4.07
CA ASN A 395 -10.08 -4.68 -4.81
C ASN A 395 -10.31 -5.11 -6.27
N ILE A 396 -9.73 -4.33 -7.16
CA ILE A 396 -9.66 -4.59 -8.59
C ILE A 396 -8.21 -4.48 -9.05
N ALA A 397 -7.84 -5.28 -10.05
CA ALA A 397 -6.63 -5.08 -10.84
C ALA A 397 -6.98 -4.28 -12.09
N VAL A 398 -6.13 -3.31 -12.47
CA VAL A 398 -6.40 -2.41 -13.61
C VAL A 398 -5.22 -2.38 -14.57
N THR A 399 -5.47 -2.66 -15.85
CA THR A 399 -4.49 -2.52 -16.94
C THR A 399 -5.00 -1.54 -17.98
N VAL A 400 -4.13 -0.64 -18.43
CA VAL A 400 -4.43 0.39 -19.43
C VAL A 400 -3.49 0.32 -20.63
N GLY A 401 -3.83 1.02 -21.70
CA GLY A 401 -3.01 1.13 -22.92
C GLY A 401 -3.72 0.57 -24.15
N GLY A 402 -3.02 0.21 -25.21
CA GLY A 402 -3.63 -0.29 -26.45
C GLY A 402 -2.69 -1.20 -27.25
N LEU A 403 -3.25 -2.22 -27.93
CA LEU A 403 -2.44 -3.05 -28.85
C LEU A 403 -2.06 -2.28 -30.11
N MET A 404 -2.86 -1.26 -30.41
CA MET A 404 -2.73 -0.39 -31.57
C MET A 404 -2.61 1.04 -31.05
N GLN A 405 -1.69 1.26 -30.10
CA GLN A 405 -1.44 2.59 -29.59
C GLN A 405 -0.73 3.39 -30.68
N GLN A 406 -1.22 4.60 -30.93
CA GLN A 406 -0.65 5.46 -31.97
C GLN A 406 0.79 5.85 -31.65
N GLY A 407 1.70 5.52 -32.57
CA GLY A 407 3.07 5.98 -32.57
C GLY A 407 3.22 7.35 -33.20
N ASN A 408 2.68 7.57 -34.41
CA ASN A 408 2.75 8.86 -35.12
C ASN A 408 1.53 9.00 -36.07
N ALA A 409 1.60 9.93 -37.03
CA ALA A 409 0.59 10.09 -38.07
C ALA A 409 0.37 8.83 -38.91
N SER A 410 -0.78 8.75 -39.59
CA SER A 410 -1.15 7.64 -40.49
C SER A 410 -1.29 6.28 -39.79
N ASN A 411 -0.45 5.30 -40.16
CA ASN A 411 -0.56 3.87 -39.83
C ASN A 411 0.52 3.42 -38.83
N ASP A 412 1.22 4.35 -38.19
CA ASP A 412 2.29 4.06 -37.23
C ASP A 412 1.69 3.71 -35.87
N ARG A 413 1.76 2.44 -35.49
CA ARG A 413 1.12 1.90 -34.28
C ARG A 413 1.88 0.69 -33.75
N ASP A 414 1.83 0.53 -32.44
CA ASP A 414 2.47 -0.57 -31.74
C ASP A 414 1.76 -0.83 -30.40
N LEU A 415 2.18 -1.86 -29.65
CA LEU A 415 1.59 -2.17 -28.35
C LEU A 415 2.23 -1.30 -27.26
N GLY A 416 1.39 -0.67 -26.45
CA GLY A 416 1.83 -0.09 -25.20
C GLY A 416 0.79 -0.24 -24.12
N PHE A 417 1.21 -0.86 -23.02
CA PHE A 417 0.36 -1.19 -21.90
C PHE A 417 1.12 -1.11 -20.61
N ASP A 418 0.38 -0.85 -19.54
CA ASP A 418 0.91 -1.09 -18.22
C ASP A 418 -0.20 -1.42 -17.24
N GLN A 419 0.16 -2.18 -16.21
CA GLN A 419 -0.70 -2.39 -15.06
C GLN A 419 -0.55 -1.20 -14.10
N LEU A 420 -1.68 -0.66 -13.64
CA LEU A 420 -1.71 0.45 -12.72
C LEU A 420 -1.56 -0.01 -11.26
N VAL A 421 -1.28 0.96 -10.40
CA VAL A 421 -1.45 0.88 -8.95
C VAL A 421 -2.55 1.86 -8.53
N PRO A 422 -3.25 1.63 -7.42
CA PRO A 422 -4.28 2.56 -6.95
C PRO A 422 -3.72 3.92 -6.55
N VAL A 423 -4.59 4.93 -6.47
CA VAL A 423 -4.24 6.32 -6.19
C VAL A 423 -3.42 6.50 -4.90
N ASN A 424 -3.69 5.69 -3.87
CA ASN A 424 -2.96 5.72 -2.60
C ASN A 424 -1.53 5.15 -2.66
N ARG A 425 -1.08 4.64 -3.81
CA ARG A 425 0.28 4.14 -4.07
C ARG A 425 1.09 5.06 -4.98
N LEU A 426 0.51 6.19 -5.40
CA LEU A 426 1.20 7.20 -6.20
C LEU A 426 2.04 8.10 -5.31
N GLY A 427 3.05 8.75 -5.89
CA GLY A 427 3.94 9.64 -5.15
C GLY A 427 4.06 11.02 -5.79
N LEU A 428 5.00 11.80 -5.26
CA LEU A 428 5.16 13.22 -5.57
C LEU A 428 6.33 13.53 -6.49
N GLU A 429 7.27 12.60 -6.66
CA GLU A 429 8.48 12.82 -7.43
C GLU A 429 8.77 11.60 -8.28
N HIS A 430 9.11 11.79 -9.54
CA HIS A 430 9.36 10.75 -10.52
C HIS A 430 10.60 11.12 -11.32
N ILE A 431 11.38 10.12 -11.74
CA ILE A 431 12.43 10.31 -12.74
C ILE A 431 12.10 9.45 -13.94
N VAL A 432 11.94 10.10 -15.09
CA VAL A 432 11.63 9.47 -16.36
C VAL A 432 12.93 9.33 -17.15
N MET A 433 13.17 8.14 -17.69
CA MET A 433 14.34 7.84 -18.52
C MET A 433 13.90 7.70 -19.98
N GLN A 434 14.53 8.45 -20.88
CA GLN A 434 14.13 8.52 -22.29
C GLN A 434 14.56 7.25 -23.03
N GLY A 435 13.73 6.74 -23.92
CA GLY A 435 14.10 5.72 -24.89
C GLY A 435 14.88 6.29 -26.09
N ASN A 436 14.61 5.72 -27.27
CA ASN A 436 15.26 6.05 -28.53
C ASN A 436 14.35 6.77 -29.53
N GLY A 437 13.16 7.19 -29.11
CA GLY A 437 12.19 7.86 -29.99
C GLY A 437 12.52 9.33 -30.30
N GLY A 438 13.47 9.92 -29.58
CA GLY A 438 13.87 11.32 -29.75
C GLY A 438 12.71 12.28 -29.51
N ALA A 439 12.40 13.12 -30.51
CA ALA A 439 11.38 14.17 -30.40
C ALA A 439 9.94 13.64 -30.19
N ARG A 440 9.70 12.36 -30.44
CA ARG A 440 8.38 11.71 -30.33
C ARG A 440 8.05 11.27 -28.92
N GLU A 441 9.04 11.15 -28.03
CA GLU A 441 8.77 10.74 -26.66
C GLU A 441 8.09 11.85 -25.88
N LYS A 442 7.11 11.45 -25.06
CA LYS A 442 6.27 12.37 -24.28
C LYS A 442 6.08 11.82 -22.89
N VAL A 443 6.13 12.70 -21.90
CA VAL A 443 5.72 12.38 -20.53
C VAL A 443 4.31 12.92 -20.30
N ILE A 444 3.41 12.07 -19.84
CA ILE A 444 2.02 12.42 -19.57
C ILE A 444 1.81 12.38 -18.07
N VAL A 445 1.36 13.50 -17.48
CA VAL A 445 1.03 13.58 -16.06
C VAL A 445 -0.48 13.76 -15.92
N VAL A 446 -1.14 12.89 -15.15
CA VAL A 446 -2.59 12.91 -14.89
C VAL A 446 -2.85 13.15 -13.41
N SER A 447 -3.57 14.23 -13.09
CA SER A 447 -3.87 14.60 -11.70
C SER A 447 -4.90 13.67 -11.07
N THR A 448 -4.75 13.40 -9.77
CA THR A 448 -5.77 12.68 -8.98
C THR A 448 -6.74 13.63 -8.29
N VAL A 449 -6.28 14.86 -8.02
CA VAL A 449 -6.99 15.95 -7.35
C VAL A 449 -6.82 17.27 -8.09
N ALA A 450 -7.73 18.21 -7.84
CA ALA A 450 -7.69 19.57 -8.37
C ALA A 450 -6.44 20.35 -7.90
N ASN A 451 -6.08 21.39 -8.65
CA ASN A 451 -4.95 22.29 -8.39
C ASN A 451 -3.59 21.59 -8.23
N THR A 452 -3.38 20.47 -8.93
CA THR A 452 -2.08 19.77 -8.91
C THR A 452 -1.07 20.55 -9.77
N LYS A 453 0.03 20.99 -9.17
CA LYS A 453 1.12 21.67 -9.87
C LYS A 453 2.15 20.65 -10.33
N VAL A 454 2.68 20.83 -11.54
CA VAL A 454 3.72 19.97 -12.13
C VAL A 454 4.98 20.79 -12.32
N TYR A 455 6.11 20.30 -11.82
CA TYR A 455 7.44 20.89 -11.88
C TYR A 455 8.38 19.95 -12.64
N VAL A 456 9.33 20.52 -13.38
CA VAL A 456 10.21 19.76 -14.27
C VAL A 456 11.67 20.14 -14.01
N ASN A 457 12.52 19.12 -13.87
CA ASN A 457 13.96 19.26 -13.60
C ASN A 457 14.23 20.07 -12.32
N ASN A 458 15.07 21.11 -12.40
CA ASN A 458 15.48 21.96 -11.27
C ASN A 458 14.55 23.16 -11.03
N ASN A 459 13.46 23.31 -11.79
CA ASN A 459 12.54 24.43 -11.60
C ASN A 459 11.53 24.09 -10.48
N THR A 460 11.70 24.71 -9.32
CA THR A 460 10.87 24.49 -8.13
C THR A 460 9.94 25.67 -7.80
N THR A 461 10.09 26.82 -8.49
CA THR A 461 9.34 28.04 -8.19
C THR A 461 8.19 28.28 -9.17
N MET A 462 8.39 27.98 -10.45
CA MET A 462 7.39 28.17 -11.50
C MET A 462 6.93 26.81 -12.03
N PRO A 463 5.66 26.41 -11.81
CA PRO A 463 5.17 25.14 -12.32
C PRO A 463 5.15 25.16 -13.85
N PHE A 464 5.54 24.04 -14.46
CA PHE A 464 5.37 23.79 -15.90
C PHE A 464 3.89 23.82 -16.29
N ALA A 465 3.03 23.25 -15.43
CA ALA A 465 1.58 23.29 -15.59
C ALA A 465 0.88 23.29 -14.24
N THR A 466 -0.31 23.88 -14.18
CA THR A 466 -1.26 23.73 -13.06
C THR A 466 -2.51 23.04 -13.58
N LEU A 467 -2.78 21.84 -13.09
CA LEU A 467 -3.93 21.01 -13.44
C LEU A 467 -5.10 21.41 -12.55
N ALA A 468 -6.06 22.15 -13.10
CA ALA A 468 -7.11 22.81 -12.34
C ALA A 468 -8.08 21.81 -11.70
N ASN A 469 -8.43 20.73 -12.41
CA ASN A 469 -9.37 19.72 -11.96
C ASN A 469 -8.69 18.37 -11.78
N ALA A 470 -9.36 17.48 -11.05
CA ALA A 470 -8.95 16.09 -10.94
C ALA A 470 -9.20 15.34 -12.26
N GLY A 471 -8.22 14.58 -12.74
CA GLY A 471 -8.25 13.95 -14.05
C GLY A 471 -7.84 14.86 -15.20
N ASP A 472 -7.51 16.14 -14.93
CA ASP A 472 -6.79 16.94 -15.91
C ASP A 472 -5.40 16.33 -16.15
N TYR A 473 -4.84 16.57 -17.34
CA TYR A 473 -3.52 16.07 -17.69
C TYR A 473 -2.69 17.15 -18.40
N THR A 474 -1.38 16.97 -18.38
CA THR A 474 -0.43 17.74 -19.20
C THR A 474 0.52 16.80 -19.92
N ILE A 475 1.05 17.26 -21.06
CA ILE A 475 2.07 16.55 -21.84
C ILE A 475 3.37 17.37 -21.78
N ILE A 476 4.41 16.78 -21.20
CA ILE A 476 5.75 17.37 -21.16
C ILE A 476 6.51 16.90 -22.40
N PRO A 477 7.02 17.82 -23.24
CA PRO A 477 7.72 17.46 -24.46
C PRO A 477 9.10 16.87 -24.20
N SER A 478 9.61 16.11 -25.18
CA SER A 478 10.96 15.52 -25.17
C SER A 478 12.09 16.53 -24.97
N SER A 479 11.87 17.82 -25.30
CA SER A 479 12.87 18.88 -25.10
C SER A 479 13.21 19.13 -23.62
N SER A 480 12.40 18.61 -22.69
CA SER A 480 12.65 18.69 -21.25
C SER A 480 13.61 17.61 -20.74
N PHE A 481 13.94 16.57 -21.53
CA PHE A 481 14.99 15.62 -21.16
C PHE A 481 16.35 16.32 -21.22
N ASN A 482 17.19 16.06 -20.22
CA ASN A 482 18.55 16.59 -20.22
C ASN A 482 19.46 15.82 -21.20
N SER A 483 20.73 16.24 -21.31
CA SER A 483 21.73 15.58 -22.15
C SER A 483 22.02 14.12 -21.75
N SER A 484 21.69 13.74 -20.52
CA SER A 484 21.78 12.37 -20.01
C SER A 484 20.53 11.53 -20.30
N LYS A 485 19.59 12.06 -21.08
CA LYS A 485 18.33 11.41 -21.46
C LYS A 485 17.48 11.00 -20.24
N ASN A 486 17.41 11.86 -19.22
CA ASN A 486 16.51 11.71 -18.08
C ASN A 486 15.82 13.04 -17.74
N MET A 487 14.70 12.95 -17.02
CA MET A 487 13.86 14.08 -16.64
C MET A 487 13.29 13.85 -15.24
N ARG A 488 13.43 14.83 -14.36
CA ARG A 488 12.73 14.84 -13.06
C ARG A 488 11.36 15.49 -13.23
N VAL A 489 10.32 14.84 -12.70
CA VAL A 489 8.96 15.36 -12.64
C VAL A 489 8.52 15.36 -11.18
N GLU A 490 8.25 16.53 -10.63
CA GLU A 490 7.72 16.69 -9.28
C GLU A 490 6.29 17.23 -9.36
N VAL A 491 5.40 16.71 -8.53
CA VAL A 491 3.99 17.09 -8.46
C VAL A 491 3.61 17.49 -7.04
N SER A 492 2.74 18.49 -6.89
CA SER A 492 2.31 18.96 -5.56
C SER A 492 1.34 18.01 -4.85
N SER A 493 0.77 17.06 -5.59
CA SER A 493 -0.19 16.06 -5.12
C SER A 493 0.01 14.77 -5.92
N PRO A 494 -0.23 13.56 -5.35
CA PRO A 494 0.04 12.31 -6.03
C PRO A 494 -0.62 12.23 -7.41
N ALA A 495 0.14 11.83 -8.43
CA ALA A 495 -0.30 11.83 -9.82
C ALA A 495 0.18 10.58 -10.54
N TYR A 496 -0.51 10.21 -11.63
CA TYR A 496 0.03 9.20 -12.53
C TYR A 496 0.99 9.86 -13.52
N VAL A 497 2.17 9.27 -13.70
CA VAL A 497 3.16 9.70 -14.69
C VAL A 497 3.39 8.56 -15.68
N PHE A 498 3.20 8.82 -16.96
CA PHE A 498 3.44 7.87 -18.04
C PHE A 498 4.49 8.38 -19.00
N LEU A 499 5.24 7.46 -19.61
CA LEU A 499 6.12 7.73 -20.73
C LEU A 499 5.60 7.00 -21.97
N LYS A 500 5.36 7.76 -23.04
CA LYS A 500 5.28 7.22 -24.40
C LYS A 500 6.72 7.03 -24.90
N ILE A 501 7.23 5.81 -24.76
CA ILE A 501 8.62 5.45 -25.04
C ILE A 501 8.74 4.79 -26.42
N TYR A 502 9.94 4.82 -27.03
CA TYR A 502 10.21 4.06 -28.24
C TYR A 502 11.50 3.26 -28.13
N GLY A 503 11.48 2.04 -28.67
CA GLY A 503 12.66 1.18 -28.72
C GLY A 503 13.73 1.63 -29.72
N SER A 504 13.32 2.36 -30.76
CA SER A 504 14.21 2.94 -31.78
C SER A 504 13.70 4.30 -32.26
N ASP A 505 14.34 4.85 -33.29
CA ASP A 505 13.87 6.05 -33.97
C ASP A 505 12.82 5.76 -35.07
N ALA A 506 12.26 4.55 -35.15
CA ALA A 506 11.12 4.25 -36.03
C ALA A 506 9.78 4.62 -35.37
N ASN A 507 8.83 5.14 -36.17
CA ASN A 507 7.54 5.66 -35.68
C ASN A 507 6.62 4.61 -35.05
N ASN A 508 6.83 3.35 -35.41
CA ASN A 508 6.03 2.19 -35.02
C ASN A 508 6.82 1.29 -34.05
N THR A 509 7.60 1.89 -33.17
CA THR A 509 8.28 1.17 -32.09
C THR A 509 7.91 1.71 -30.71
N ASN A 510 6.72 2.32 -30.64
CA ASN A 510 6.21 2.96 -29.44
C ASN A 510 5.74 1.94 -28.40
N SER A 511 5.76 2.35 -27.14
CA SER A 511 5.12 1.63 -26.05
C SER A 511 4.63 2.62 -24.99
N LEU A 512 4.06 2.09 -23.90
CA LEU A 512 3.59 2.86 -22.77
C LEU A 512 4.24 2.31 -21.51
N MET A 513 4.83 3.19 -20.72
CA MET A 513 5.36 2.86 -19.40
C MET A 513 4.68 3.71 -18.34
N PHE A 514 4.20 3.09 -17.27
CA PHE A 514 3.77 3.77 -16.06
C PHE A 514 4.97 3.95 -15.12
N ILE A 515 5.33 5.21 -14.85
CA ILE A 515 6.57 5.56 -14.17
C ILE A 515 6.36 5.56 -12.65
N PRO A 516 7.12 4.75 -11.90
CA PRO A 516 7.05 4.75 -10.44
C PRO A 516 7.46 6.09 -9.82
N PRO A 517 6.89 6.46 -8.67
CA PRO A 517 7.47 7.52 -7.86
C PRO A 517 8.84 7.11 -7.34
N LEU A 518 9.70 8.08 -7.08
CA LEU A 518 10.97 7.85 -6.42
C LEU A 518 10.73 7.33 -5.02
N ASN A 519 11.37 6.20 -4.76
CA ASN A 519 11.37 5.61 -3.43
C ASN A 519 12.77 5.12 -3.09
N CYS A 520 13.38 5.67 -2.03
CA CYS A 520 14.65 5.20 -1.49
C CYS A 520 14.55 3.79 -0.86
N PHE A 521 13.33 3.30 -0.65
CA PHE A 521 12.99 1.95 -0.19
C PHE A 521 12.63 1.00 -1.34
N GLY A 522 12.78 1.46 -2.58
CA GLY A 522 12.71 0.60 -3.75
C GLY A 522 13.73 -0.54 -3.68
N GLU A 523 13.55 -1.53 -4.54
CA GLU A 523 14.45 -2.69 -4.61
C GLU A 523 15.90 -2.27 -4.81
N LYS A 524 16.82 -3.09 -4.33
CA LYS A 524 18.25 -2.96 -4.63
C LYS A 524 18.70 -3.92 -5.72
N SER A 525 17.82 -4.79 -6.19
CA SER A 525 18.12 -5.81 -7.17
C SER A 525 16.89 -6.22 -7.96
N VAL A 526 17.09 -6.48 -9.25
CA VAL A 526 16.14 -7.22 -10.10
C VAL A 526 16.85 -8.50 -10.51
N ASP A 527 16.32 -9.65 -10.07
CA ASP A 527 16.88 -10.97 -10.37
C ASP A 527 15.73 -11.94 -10.63
N LEU A 528 15.42 -12.31 -11.87
CA LEU A 528 16.06 -11.95 -13.14
C LEU A 528 15.02 -11.48 -14.16
N ILE A 529 15.47 -10.74 -15.16
CA ILE A 529 14.73 -10.45 -16.39
C ILE A 529 15.03 -11.59 -17.37
N PRO A 530 14.13 -12.57 -17.58
CA PRO A 530 14.40 -13.68 -18.48
C PRO A 530 14.33 -13.24 -19.94
N ASP A 531 15.23 -13.76 -20.77
CA ASP A 531 15.23 -13.55 -22.23
C ASP A 531 14.98 -12.08 -22.60
N ALA A 532 15.72 -11.16 -22.00
CA ALA A 532 15.46 -9.73 -22.00
C ALA A 532 15.32 -9.12 -23.41
N THR A 533 16.02 -9.67 -24.40
CA THR A 533 16.00 -9.23 -25.82
C THR A 533 14.97 -9.97 -26.68
N LYS A 534 14.15 -10.88 -26.15
CA LYS A 534 13.30 -11.77 -26.96
C LYS A 534 11.82 -11.75 -26.58
N ILE A 535 10.98 -11.91 -27.60
CA ILE A 535 9.58 -12.31 -27.46
C ILE A 535 9.39 -13.59 -28.27
N GLY A 536 9.05 -14.68 -27.58
CA GLY A 536 9.09 -16.00 -28.20
C GLY A 536 10.50 -16.32 -28.65
N ASN A 537 10.66 -16.67 -29.92
CA ASN A 537 11.96 -16.97 -30.52
C ASN A 537 12.57 -15.79 -31.27
N PHE A 538 11.85 -14.67 -31.38
CA PHE A 538 12.29 -13.51 -32.13
C PHE A 538 13.10 -12.54 -31.25
N GLU A 539 14.18 -12.02 -31.81
CA GLU A 539 15.13 -11.14 -31.13
C GLU A 539 14.94 -9.67 -31.51
N TYR A 540 14.97 -8.81 -30.49
CA TYR A 540 14.92 -7.37 -30.59
C TYR A 540 16.34 -6.84 -30.43
N THR A 541 17.02 -6.63 -31.54
CA THR A 541 18.47 -6.35 -31.58
C THR A 541 18.84 -4.99 -31.00
N SER A 542 17.91 -4.04 -30.96
CA SER A 542 18.09 -2.71 -30.35
C SER A 542 17.54 -2.67 -28.92
N THR A 543 17.86 -3.65 -28.09
CA THR A 543 17.38 -3.70 -26.69
C THR A 543 18.35 -3.02 -25.74
N GLN A 544 17.81 -2.19 -24.84
CA GLN A 544 18.54 -1.53 -23.77
C GLN A 544 17.88 -1.78 -22.42
N LEU A 545 18.72 -1.98 -21.40
CA LEU A 545 18.34 -1.86 -20.00
C LEU A 545 18.80 -0.48 -19.51
N VAL A 546 17.92 0.28 -18.88
CA VAL A 546 18.28 1.51 -18.19
C VAL A 546 17.98 1.35 -16.70
N VAL A 547 18.98 1.64 -15.88
CA VAL A 547 18.89 1.54 -14.42
C VAL A 547 19.07 2.93 -13.84
N LEU A 548 18.03 3.46 -13.21
CA LEU A 548 18.12 4.56 -12.27
C LEU A 548 18.53 3.99 -10.91
N ALA A 549 19.56 4.53 -10.28
CA ALA A 549 20.04 4.09 -8.98
C ALA A 549 20.24 5.27 -8.02
N ALA A 550 19.78 5.10 -6.78
CA ALA A 550 20.04 6.03 -5.70
C ALA A 550 21.52 5.99 -5.31
N THR A 551 22.16 7.16 -5.23
CA THR A 551 23.54 7.29 -4.79
C THR A 551 23.65 7.05 -3.28
N ILE A 552 24.67 6.31 -2.86
CA ILE A 552 25.02 6.13 -1.44
C ILE A 552 26.20 7.03 -1.10
N GLY A 553 26.10 7.77 0.00
CA GLY A 553 27.18 8.65 0.46
C GLY A 553 27.29 9.93 -0.35
N ASN A 554 28.50 10.28 -0.80
CA ASN A 554 28.73 11.50 -1.58
C ASN A 554 28.21 11.32 -3.03
N PRO A 555 27.22 12.12 -3.48
CA PRO A 555 26.71 12.03 -4.86
C PRO A 555 27.77 12.24 -5.96
N ALA A 556 28.92 12.84 -5.63
CA ALA A 556 30.06 13.00 -6.55
C ALA A 556 30.86 11.69 -6.76
N VAL A 557 30.71 10.69 -5.89
CA VAL A 557 31.41 9.40 -5.93
C VAL A 557 30.38 8.27 -6.07
N ALA A 558 29.63 8.29 -7.18
CA ALA A 558 28.59 7.30 -7.39
C ALA A 558 29.17 5.91 -7.70
N VAL A 559 28.69 4.90 -6.99
CA VAL A 559 28.96 3.50 -7.30
C VAL A 559 27.90 3.00 -8.28
N PRO A 560 28.26 2.61 -9.52
CA PRO A 560 27.31 2.10 -10.49
C PRO A 560 26.63 0.80 -10.03
N PRO A 561 25.40 0.52 -10.48
CA PRO A 561 24.81 -0.80 -10.31
C PRO A 561 25.61 -1.85 -11.10
N VAL A 562 25.67 -3.07 -10.57
CA VAL A 562 26.24 -4.23 -11.25
C VAL A 562 25.14 -4.89 -12.08
N VAL A 563 25.28 -4.85 -13.40
CA VAL A 563 24.41 -5.56 -14.33
C VAL A 563 25.13 -6.79 -14.84
N LYS A 564 24.47 -7.96 -14.79
CA LYS A 564 24.99 -9.20 -15.38
C LYS A 564 24.05 -9.70 -16.45
N GLN A 565 24.60 -10.07 -17.61
CA GLN A 565 23.90 -10.79 -18.66
C GLN A 565 24.48 -12.21 -18.76
N ASN A 566 23.64 -13.22 -18.55
CA ASN A 566 24.04 -14.63 -18.46
C ASN A 566 25.22 -14.87 -17.51
N GLY A 567 25.22 -14.17 -16.37
CA GLY A 567 26.31 -14.23 -15.38
C GLY A 567 27.53 -13.36 -15.67
N THR A 568 27.68 -12.82 -16.89
CA THR A 568 28.80 -11.93 -17.26
C THR A 568 28.46 -10.49 -16.93
N VAL A 569 29.36 -9.78 -16.23
CA VAL A 569 29.18 -8.36 -15.89
C VAL A 569 29.23 -7.51 -17.16
N LEU A 570 28.25 -6.62 -17.33
CA LEU A 570 28.19 -5.65 -18.42
C LEU A 570 28.70 -4.28 -17.97
N ASN A 571 29.34 -3.58 -18.90
CA ASN A 571 29.67 -2.16 -18.73
C ASN A 571 28.48 -1.30 -19.19
N TYR A 572 28.22 -0.20 -18.48
CA TYR A 572 27.30 0.81 -18.96
C TYR A 572 27.89 1.54 -20.17
N THR A 573 27.01 2.06 -21.03
CA THR A 573 27.35 2.80 -22.23
C THR A 573 27.28 4.31 -21.97
N GLY A 574 28.27 5.06 -22.47
CA GLY A 574 28.30 6.52 -22.34
C GLY A 574 28.74 6.99 -20.95
N THR A 575 28.35 8.21 -20.59
CA THR A 575 28.63 8.81 -19.27
C THR A 575 27.53 8.48 -18.27
N ILE A 576 27.88 8.46 -16.98
CA ILE A 576 26.88 8.37 -15.90
C ILE A 576 25.91 9.54 -16.03
N GLY A 577 24.61 9.25 -16.04
CA GLY A 577 23.59 10.25 -16.29
C GLY A 577 23.15 10.95 -15.02
N ASP A 578 23.55 12.20 -14.85
CA ASP A 578 23.07 13.05 -13.75
C ASP A 578 21.60 13.39 -13.95
N VAL A 579 20.86 13.46 -12.84
CA VAL A 579 19.46 13.88 -12.83
C VAL A 579 19.37 15.35 -12.42
N THR A 580 18.98 16.19 -13.37
CA THR A 580 18.84 17.62 -13.15
C THR A 580 17.74 17.88 -12.12
N GLY A 581 18.10 18.53 -11.00
CA GLY A 581 17.18 18.81 -9.89
C GLY A 581 17.17 17.74 -8.78
N ASN A 582 17.81 16.58 -8.97
CA ASN A 582 17.96 15.58 -7.92
C ASN A 582 19.25 14.76 -8.10
N LEU A 583 20.38 15.27 -7.59
CA LEU A 583 21.69 14.61 -7.72
C LEU A 583 21.82 13.30 -6.92
N ASN A 584 20.83 12.98 -6.07
CA ASN A 584 20.85 11.73 -5.29
C ASN A 584 20.49 10.50 -6.13
N TRP A 585 20.15 10.69 -7.41
CA TRP A 585 19.82 9.63 -8.34
C TRP A 585 20.62 9.80 -9.63
N LYS A 586 21.07 8.67 -10.19
CA LYS A 586 21.83 8.63 -11.45
C LYS A 586 21.31 7.52 -12.34
N SER A 587 21.27 7.77 -13.65
CA SER A 587 20.85 6.79 -14.66
C SER A 587 22.04 6.14 -15.36
N TYR A 588 21.96 4.84 -15.60
CA TYR A 588 22.98 4.01 -16.25
C TYR A 588 22.33 3.21 -17.38
N ARG A 589 22.92 3.22 -18.58
CA ARG A 589 22.37 2.55 -19.77
C ARG A 589 23.24 1.35 -20.15
N TYR A 590 22.63 0.24 -20.54
CA TYR A 590 23.32 -0.98 -20.95
C TYR A 590 22.69 -1.49 -22.25
N ASN A 591 23.52 -1.76 -23.26
CA ASN A 591 23.07 -2.46 -24.47
C ASN A 591 23.04 -3.96 -24.22
N LEU A 592 21.94 -4.62 -24.60
CA LEU A 592 21.76 -6.06 -24.48
C LEU A 592 21.82 -6.70 -25.88
N SER A 593 22.24 -7.96 -25.96
CA SER A 593 22.31 -8.71 -27.23
C SER A 593 22.15 -10.22 -27.01
N GLY A 594 21.60 -10.97 -27.97
CA GLY A 594 21.44 -12.43 -27.86
C GLY A 594 20.47 -12.87 -26.73
N MET A 595 20.35 -14.18 -26.47
CA MET A 595 19.59 -14.67 -25.30
C MET A 595 20.21 -14.09 -24.03
N SER A 596 19.42 -13.38 -23.23
CA SER A 596 19.94 -12.48 -22.20
C SER A 596 19.09 -12.59 -20.94
N ASN A 597 19.41 -13.56 -20.08
CA ASN A 597 18.93 -13.51 -18.70
C ASN A 597 19.72 -12.40 -18.00
N VAL A 598 19.03 -11.34 -17.58
CA VAL A 598 19.66 -10.15 -17.01
C VAL A 598 19.34 -10.04 -15.53
N SER A 599 20.36 -9.72 -14.72
CA SER A 599 20.19 -9.37 -13.31
C SER A 599 20.86 -8.03 -13.04
N VAL A 600 20.29 -7.29 -12.08
CA VAL A 600 20.77 -5.98 -11.63
C VAL A 600 20.94 -6.04 -10.12
N THR A 601 22.03 -5.49 -9.60
CA THR A 601 22.24 -5.29 -8.16
C THR A 601 22.88 -3.93 -7.92
N SER A 602 22.48 -3.26 -6.85
CA SER A 602 22.96 -1.93 -6.48
C SER A 602 23.09 -1.77 -4.97
N GLN A 603 23.84 -0.78 -4.52
CA GLN A 603 23.93 -0.43 -3.10
C GLN A 603 22.68 0.33 -2.62
N GLY A 604 22.16 1.23 -3.47
CA GLY A 604 20.94 2.01 -3.24
C GLY A 604 19.72 1.43 -3.98
N ALA A 605 18.55 2.00 -3.73
CA ALA A 605 17.33 1.65 -4.45
C ALA A 605 17.52 1.85 -5.96
N ILE A 606 16.88 0.98 -6.74
CA ILE A 606 16.92 0.99 -8.20
C ILE A 606 15.53 1.02 -8.79
N GLN A 607 15.53 1.49 -10.02
CA GLN A 607 14.40 1.65 -10.90
C GLN A 607 14.92 1.21 -12.28
N ALA A 608 14.55 0.00 -12.69
CA ALA A 608 15.11 -0.68 -13.86
C ALA A 608 14.04 -0.84 -14.93
N GLU A 609 14.29 -0.26 -16.10
CA GLU A 609 13.42 -0.34 -17.27
C GLU A 609 14.13 -1.05 -18.41
N ILE A 610 13.35 -1.78 -19.21
CA ILE A 610 13.81 -2.38 -20.44
C ILE A 610 12.94 -1.88 -21.59
N PHE A 611 13.59 -1.55 -22.68
CA PHE A 611 12.92 -1.30 -23.95
C PHE A 611 13.79 -1.81 -25.08
N GLY A 612 13.16 -2.11 -26.20
CA GLY A 612 13.90 -2.54 -27.38
C GLY A 612 13.08 -2.46 -28.64
N ALA A 613 13.74 -2.61 -29.77
CA ALA A 613 13.11 -2.64 -31.07
C ALA A 613 13.84 -3.57 -32.04
N ASN A 614 13.12 -4.02 -33.05
CA ASN A 614 13.67 -4.56 -34.28
C ASN A 614 12.74 -4.16 -35.43
N ALA A 615 13.30 -3.44 -36.40
CA ALA A 615 12.58 -2.82 -37.49
C ALA A 615 11.38 -1.99 -36.98
N ASN A 616 10.17 -2.50 -37.18
CA ASN A 616 8.90 -1.84 -36.95
C ASN A 616 8.13 -2.40 -35.75
N ALA A 617 8.80 -3.06 -34.81
CA ALA A 617 8.19 -3.54 -33.58
C ALA A 617 9.09 -3.16 -32.39
N GLY A 618 8.54 -2.42 -31.45
CA GLY A 618 9.15 -2.01 -30.20
C GLY A 618 8.55 -2.76 -29.01
N PHE A 619 9.18 -2.68 -27.84
CA PHE A 619 8.52 -3.06 -26.58
C PHE A 619 9.13 -2.22 -25.45
N GLY A 620 8.39 -2.12 -24.35
CA GLY A 620 8.84 -1.46 -23.13
C GLY A 620 8.24 -2.14 -21.90
N GLY A 621 8.94 -2.05 -20.78
CA GLY A 621 8.44 -2.46 -19.47
C GLY A 621 9.36 -2.05 -18.33
N TYR A 622 8.79 -1.93 -17.14
CA TYR A 622 9.48 -1.59 -15.90
C TYR A 622 9.57 -2.82 -14.99
N TYR A 623 10.71 -3.05 -14.33
CA TYR A 623 10.98 -4.24 -13.50
C TYR A 623 11.24 -3.98 -12.01
N SER A 624 11.33 -2.71 -11.58
CA SER A 624 11.43 -2.34 -10.15
C SER A 624 10.80 -0.99 -9.82
N GLY A 625 10.79 -0.58 -8.56
CA GLY A 625 10.70 0.85 -8.22
C GLY A 625 9.38 1.35 -7.66
N PHE A 626 8.39 0.48 -7.45
CA PHE A 626 7.16 0.85 -6.76
C PHE A 626 7.10 0.34 -5.29
N GLY A 627 8.23 0.01 -4.67
CA GLY A 627 8.24 -0.51 -3.29
C GLY A 627 7.51 0.40 -2.29
N ASP A 628 7.09 -0.16 -1.16
CA ASP A 628 6.50 0.62 -0.08
C ASP A 628 7.56 1.25 0.83
N ALA A 629 7.28 2.42 1.40
CA ALA A 629 8.11 2.97 2.46
C ALA A 629 7.91 2.15 3.75
N PRO A 630 8.99 1.72 4.44
CA PRO A 630 8.89 1.08 5.74
C PRO A 630 8.37 2.09 6.77
N SER A 631 7.64 1.61 7.77
CA SER A 631 7.36 2.39 8.98
C SER A 631 8.37 2.04 10.07
N TYR A 632 8.80 3.04 10.85
CA TYR A 632 9.64 2.84 12.02
C TYR A 632 8.85 3.16 13.28
N VAL A 633 8.67 2.14 14.11
CA VAL A 633 8.00 2.27 15.41
C VAL A 633 9.05 2.23 16.51
N ILE A 634 9.01 3.22 17.40
CA ILE A 634 9.76 3.28 18.63
C ILE A 634 9.24 2.20 19.56
N SER A 635 10.14 1.31 19.95
CA SER A 635 9.95 0.40 21.08
C SER A 635 10.50 1.05 22.34
N GLU A 636 9.67 1.06 23.38
CA GLU A 636 10.00 1.57 24.71
C GLU A 636 10.40 0.41 25.61
N SER A 637 11.53 0.55 26.32
CA SER A 637 11.89 -0.33 27.42
C SER A 637 12.08 0.52 28.65
N ASP A 638 11.26 0.26 29.67
CA ASP A 638 11.30 0.97 30.95
C ASP A 638 10.88 0.00 32.07
N THR A 639 11.39 0.25 33.28
CA THR A 639 11.09 -0.54 34.48
C THR A 639 9.64 -0.37 34.93
N PHE A 640 9.02 0.77 34.60
CA PHE A 640 7.65 1.11 35.00
C PHE A 640 6.57 0.70 33.97
N GLY A 641 6.97 0.16 32.81
CA GLY A 641 6.04 -0.20 31.72
C GLY A 641 5.51 0.98 30.90
N PHE A 642 6.04 2.19 31.14
CA PHE A 642 5.84 3.41 30.35
C PHE A 642 7.12 4.26 30.39
N LEU A 643 7.30 5.16 29.42
CA LEU A 643 8.53 5.94 29.31
C LEU A 643 8.74 6.92 30.47
N CYS A 644 9.70 6.62 31.36
CA CYS A 644 10.09 7.45 32.50
C CYS A 644 11.51 8.03 32.27
N PRO A 645 11.69 9.37 32.36
CA PRO A 645 13.02 9.98 32.27
C PRO A 645 14.03 9.36 33.23
N GLY A 646 15.23 9.04 32.72
CA GLY A 646 16.32 8.42 33.49
C GLY A 646 16.38 6.90 33.45
N ASN A 647 15.27 6.22 33.11
CA ASN A 647 15.22 4.75 33.03
C ASN A 647 14.79 4.24 31.64
N GLY A 648 14.13 5.10 30.85
CA GLY A 648 13.61 4.75 29.54
C GLY A 648 14.68 4.60 28.45
N ILE A 649 14.64 3.48 27.72
CA ILE A 649 15.38 3.26 26.49
C ILE A 649 14.41 3.24 25.32
N LEU A 650 14.65 4.11 24.35
CA LEU A 650 13.94 4.16 23.08
C LEU A 650 14.77 3.45 22.02
N SER A 651 14.13 2.64 21.19
CA SER A 651 14.82 1.97 20.08
C SER A 651 13.93 1.85 18.84
N VAL A 652 14.55 1.87 17.67
CA VAL A 652 13.90 1.56 16.40
C VAL A 652 14.68 0.46 15.69
N ALA A 653 14.03 -0.23 14.75
CA ALA A 653 14.65 -1.27 13.94
C ALA A 653 15.94 -0.76 13.25
N THR A 654 16.96 -1.60 13.20
CA THR A 654 18.22 -1.30 12.51
C THR A 654 18.02 -1.22 11.00
N SER A 655 18.70 -0.28 10.34
CA SER A 655 18.59 -0.02 8.91
C SER A 655 19.90 0.51 8.33
N SER A 656 19.99 0.65 7.00
CA SER A 656 21.13 1.29 6.33
C SER A 656 21.05 2.82 6.32
N GLY A 657 20.07 3.43 7.00
CA GLY A 657 19.91 4.87 7.11
C GLY A 657 20.74 5.48 8.25
N THR A 658 20.86 6.80 8.24
CA THR A 658 21.46 7.59 9.33
C THR A 658 20.37 8.11 10.26
N TYR A 659 20.60 8.05 11.57
CA TYR A 659 19.59 8.39 12.58
C TYR A 659 19.84 9.79 13.14
N GLN A 660 18.76 10.49 13.51
CA GLN A 660 18.81 11.71 14.31
C GLN A 660 17.58 11.76 15.22
N TRP A 661 17.79 11.68 16.53
CA TRP A 661 16.71 11.81 17.51
C TRP A 661 16.32 13.27 17.71
N TYR A 662 15.04 13.50 17.99
CA TYR A 662 14.44 14.80 18.25
C TYR A 662 13.74 14.79 19.61
N LYS A 663 13.87 15.91 20.33
CA LYS A 663 13.19 16.21 21.58
C LYS A 663 12.37 17.48 21.39
N ASN A 664 11.04 17.39 21.56
CA ASN A 664 10.12 18.53 21.35
C ASN A 664 10.41 19.28 20.04
N ASN A 665 10.54 18.53 18.93
CA ASN A 665 10.88 19.01 17.59
C ASN A 665 12.29 19.60 17.39
N ASN A 666 13.15 19.60 18.40
CA ASN A 666 14.55 20.03 18.27
C ASN A 666 15.49 18.81 18.19
N PRO A 667 16.50 18.82 17.30
CA PRO A 667 17.44 17.70 17.20
C PRO A 667 18.27 17.58 18.49
N ILE A 668 18.44 16.35 18.98
CA ILE A 668 19.31 16.04 20.12
C ILE A 668 20.74 15.84 19.59
N SER A 669 21.66 16.73 19.99
CA SER A 669 23.05 16.67 19.53
C SER A 669 23.71 15.33 19.84
N GLY A 670 24.34 14.71 18.84
CA GLY A 670 25.07 13.44 18.98
C GLY A 670 24.20 12.17 19.05
N ALA A 671 22.87 12.30 19.11
CA ALA A 671 21.96 11.16 19.16
C ALA A 671 21.71 10.59 17.75
N THR A 672 22.71 9.87 17.22
CA THR A 672 22.75 9.41 15.82
C THR A 672 22.73 7.89 15.64
N THR A 673 22.33 7.15 16.67
CA THR A 673 22.17 5.68 16.61
C THR A 673 20.70 5.27 16.62
N ASN A 674 20.41 3.99 16.37
CA ASN A 674 19.05 3.45 16.39
C ASN A 674 18.47 3.29 17.81
N VAL A 675 19.24 3.65 18.85
CA VAL A 675 18.86 3.60 20.26
C VAL A 675 19.11 4.95 20.92
N TYR A 676 18.26 5.35 21.85
CA TYR A 676 18.42 6.55 22.67
C TYR A 676 17.98 6.31 24.10
N SER A 677 18.86 6.58 25.06
CA SER A 677 18.53 6.55 26.50
C SER A 677 18.01 7.91 26.93
N VAL A 678 16.83 7.95 27.55
CA VAL A 678 16.20 9.19 27.99
C VAL A 678 16.89 9.72 29.26
N PRO A 679 17.47 10.94 29.26
CA PRO A 679 18.15 11.49 30.43
C PRO A 679 17.20 11.72 31.62
N ALA A 680 17.69 11.51 32.85
CA ALA A 680 16.93 11.81 34.07
C ALA A 680 16.61 13.31 34.25
N THR A 681 17.36 14.18 33.57
CA THR A 681 17.15 15.63 33.58
C THR A 681 15.99 16.08 32.69
N ASP A 682 15.44 15.20 31.86
CA ASP A 682 14.36 15.56 30.97
C ASP A 682 13.03 15.63 31.74
N PRO A 683 12.19 16.66 31.50
CA PRO A 683 10.92 16.78 32.20
C PRO A 683 9.94 15.71 31.71
N ALA A 684 8.99 15.35 32.56
CA ALA A 684 7.81 14.59 32.14
C ALA A 684 7.04 15.32 31.03
N ASN A 685 6.28 14.59 30.22
CA ASN A 685 5.61 15.08 29.01
C ASN A 685 6.56 15.57 27.92
N THR A 686 7.85 15.25 28.01
CA THR A 686 8.78 15.44 26.89
C THR A 686 8.50 14.43 25.81
N THR A 687 8.51 14.92 24.57
CA THR A 687 8.19 14.16 23.37
C THR A 687 9.45 13.81 22.60
N TYR A 688 9.56 12.56 22.17
CA TYR A 688 10.67 12.03 21.37
C TYR A 688 10.18 11.41 20.06
N TYR A 689 10.98 11.58 19.02
CA TYR A 689 10.88 10.79 17.79
C TYR A 689 12.27 10.72 17.13
N VAL A 690 12.44 9.84 16.15
CA VAL A 690 13.68 9.76 15.36
C VAL A 690 13.38 9.99 13.89
N LYS A 691 14.22 10.80 13.24
CA LYS A 691 14.28 10.86 11.77
C LYS A 691 15.38 9.95 11.29
N ILE A 692 15.09 9.19 10.25
CA ILE A 692 16.01 8.26 9.62
C ILE A 692 16.17 8.70 8.18
N THR A 693 17.38 9.11 7.81
CA THR A 693 17.71 9.56 6.45
C THR A 693 18.38 8.43 5.70
N PHE A 694 17.76 7.99 4.61
CA PHE A 694 18.22 6.87 3.79
C PHE A 694 19.05 7.34 2.59
N PRO A 695 19.87 6.44 2.02
CA PRO A 695 20.49 6.68 0.72
C PRO A 695 19.44 7.08 -0.33
N GLY A 696 19.73 8.09 -1.15
CA GLY A 696 18.73 8.74 -2.02
C GLY A 696 18.07 9.98 -1.41
N GLY A 697 18.32 10.29 -0.14
CA GLY A 697 17.88 11.52 0.53
C GLY A 697 16.50 11.45 1.19
N CYS A 698 15.82 10.31 1.15
CA CYS A 698 14.51 10.15 1.78
C CYS A 698 14.63 10.16 3.31
N VAL A 699 13.69 10.83 3.97
CA VAL A 699 13.63 10.92 5.43
C VAL A 699 12.32 10.30 5.91
N ILE A 700 12.41 9.26 6.73
CA ILE A 700 11.25 8.74 7.48
C ILE A 700 11.31 9.29 8.90
N SER A 701 10.18 9.73 9.42
CA SER A 701 10.01 9.96 10.86
C SER A 701 9.36 8.74 11.50
N SER A 702 9.84 8.34 12.67
CA SER A 702 9.16 7.31 13.47
C SER A 702 7.82 7.82 14.01
N ASN A 703 7.06 6.95 14.69
CA ASN A 703 6.05 7.48 15.62
C ASN A 703 6.71 8.35 16.70
N GLN A 704 5.85 9.14 17.33
CA GLN A 704 6.20 9.97 18.46
C GLN A 704 5.85 9.24 19.76
N VAL A 705 6.72 9.33 20.76
CA VAL A 705 6.48 8.83 22.12
C VAL A 705 6.63 9.97 23.12
N THR A 706 5.87 9.94 24.21
CA THR A 706 5.88 11.01 25.21
C THR A 706 6.16 10.41 26.58
N SER A 707 7.21 10.91 27.22
CA SER A 707 7.53 10.56 28.60
C SER A 707 6.42 10.94 29.58
N GLU A 708 6.25 10.16 30.63
CA GLU A 708 5.27 10.43 31.69
C GLU A 708 5.95 10.86 32.98
N VAL A 709 5.13 11.23 33.97
CA VAL A 709 5.61 11.53 35.32
C VAL A 709 6.05 10.23 35.97
N CYS A 710 7.35 10.11 36.27
CA CYS A 710 7.89 8.95 36.96
C CYS A 710 7.33 8.83 38.38
N PRO A 711 6.98 7.61 38.83
CA PRO A 711 6.63 7.38 40.23
C PRO A 711 7.84 7.68 41.13
N CYS A 712 7.63 8.48 42.17
CA CYS A 712 8.62 8.65 43.24
C CYS A 712 8.76 7.33 44.01
N THR A 713 9.91 6.67 43.88
CA THR A 713 10.26 5.52 44.71
C THR A 713 11.37 5.93 45.68
N LYS A 714 11.20 5.60 46.97
CA LYS A 714 12.31 5.60 47.91
C LYS A 714 12.96 4.21 47.79
N PRO A 715 14.23 4.10 47.36
CA PRO A 715 14.92 2.83 47.37
C PRO A 715 14.87 2.23 48.78
N GLY A 716 14.64 0.91 48.86
CA GLY A 716 14.68 0.21 50.15
C GLY A 716 16.05 0.42 50.80
N VAL A 717 16.07 0.84 52.06
CA VAL A 717 17.31 0.93 52.83
C VAL A 717 17.67 -0.47 53.30
N GLY A 718 18.82 -1.00 52.88
CA GLY A 718 19.35 -2.24 53.42
C GLY A 718 19.90 -2.03 54.83
N GLY A 719 19.78 -3.03 55.73
CA GLY A 719 20.31 -2.94 57.09
C GLY A 719 19.60 -3.86 58.09
N THR A 720 19.95 -3.74 59.37
CA THR A 720 19.26 -4.43 60.48
C THR A 720 17.83 -3.90 60.61
N PRO A 721 16.81 -4.76 60.75
CA PRO A 721 15.43 -4.31 60.98
C PRO A 721 15.29 -3.50 62.27
N ASP A 722 14.61 -2.35 62.20
CA ASP A 722 14.32 -1.51 63.37
C ASP A 722 13.13 -2.03 64.18
N ALA A 723 12.28 -2.85 63.55
CA ALA A 723 11.17 -3.53 64.19
C ALA A 723 10.80 -4.82 63.46
N PHE A 724 10.00 -5.64 64.14
CA PHE A 724 9.40 -6.83 63.57
C PHE A 724 7.88 -6.76 63.63
N THR A 725 7.24 -7.43 62.66
CA THR A 725 5.80 -7.41 62.48
C THR A 725 5.09 -8.08 63.65
N LYS A 726 4.12 -7.37 64.25
CA LYS A 726 3.42 -7.84 65.46
C LYS A 726 2.08 -8.52 65.16
N MET A 727 1.54 -8.29 63.96
CA MET A 727 0.23 -8.79 63.54
C MET A 727 0.35 -9.58 62.25
N GLY A 728 -0.27 -10.76 62.23
CA GLY A 728 -0.25 -11.67 61.10
C GLY A 728 -1.62 -12.22 60.79
N ILE A 729 -1.99 -12.30 59.51
CA ILE A 729 -3.15 -13.05 59.01
C ILE A 729 -2.65 -14.19 58.12
N SER A 730 -2.81 -15.44 58.57
CA SER A 730 -2.41 -16.62 57.82
C SER A 730 -3.62 -17.50 57.59
N ILE A 731 -3.77 -17.96 56.35
CA ILE A 731 -4.71 -19.02 55.97
C ILE A 731 -3.98 -20.28 55.52
N ARG A 732 -2.68 -20.40 55.84
CA ARG A 732 -1.88 -21.60 55.59
C ARG A 732 -2.12 -22.61 56.70
N ASP A 733 -2.07 -23.89 56.35
CA ASP A 733 -2.16 -24.98 57.34
C ASP A 733 -0.92 -25.03 58.26
N LYS A 734 0.21 -24.49 57.78
CA LYS A 734 1.45 -24.29 58.54
C LYS A 734 2.01 -22.90 58.25
N ARG A 735 2.38 -22.18 59.31
CA ARG A 735 3.06 -20.89 59.21
C ARG A 735 4.37 -21.04 58.42
N THR A 736 4.76 -20.00 57.71
CA THR A 736 6.01 -20.00 56.91
C THR A 736 7.24 -20.28 57.78
N THR A 737 7.25 -19.82 59.02
CA THR A 737 8.27 -20.11 60.03
C THR A 737 7.62 -20.34 61.40
N ALA A 738 8.40 -20.84 62.36
CA ALA A 738 7.95 -21.01 63.74
C ALA A 738 7.68 -19.66 64.43
N ASP A 739 8.43 -18.62 64.07
CA ASP A 739 8.38 -17.29 64.70
C ASP A 739 7.44 -16.31 63.99
N TRP A 740 6.83 -16.71 62.88
CA TRP A 740 5.88 -15.87 62.14
C TRP A 740 4.71 -15.38 63.02
N PRO A 741 4.33 -14.08 62.95
CA PRO A 741 4.82 -13.04 62.02
C PRO A 741 6.03 -12.24 62.53
N LYS A 742 6.59 -12.58 63.70
CA LYS A 742 7.61 -11.77 64.40
C LYS A 742 9.00 -11.84 63.79
N ASP A 743 9.18 -12.62 62.74
CA ASP A 743 10.40 -12.70 61.95
C ASP A 743 10.28 -11.92 60.62
N ILE A 744 9.11 -11.33 60.33
CA ILE A 744 8.92 -10.44 59.19
C ILE A 744 9.40 -9.02 59.57
N PRO A 745 10.51 -8.53 59.01
CA PRO A 745 11.07 -7.24 59.40
C PRO A 745 10.24 -6.07 58.86
N ASN A 746 10.12 -5.01 59.66
CA ASN A 746 9.58 -3.70 59.28
C ASN A 746 8.16 -3.69 58.66
N GLY A 747 7.38 -4.77 58.81
CA GLY A 747 5.99 -4.84 58.39
C GLY A 747 5.02 -4.39 59.49
N PHE A 748 3.92 -3.72 59.11
CA PHE A 748 2.84 -3.41 60.04
C PHE A 748 1.89 -4.59 60.23
N ILE A 749 1.55 -5.27 59.13
CA ILE A 749 0.77 -6.52 59.08
C ILE A 749 1.44 -7.47 58.08
N ALA A 750 1.62 -8.73 58.47
CA ALA A 750 2.06 -9.79 57.57
C ALA A 750 0.84 -10.62 57.13
N MET A 751 0.73 -10.92 55.85
CA MET A 751 -0.35 -11.77 55.32
C MET A 751 0.25 -12.89 54.48
N GLU A 752 -0.23 -14.12 54.66
CA GLU A 752 0.25 -15.26 53.89
C GLU A 752 -0.87 -16.24 53.50
N ALA A 753 -0.74 -16.78 52.29
CA ALA A 753 -1.62 -17.78 51.71
C ALA A 753 -0.82 -18.70 50.78
N ASN A 754 -1.33 -19.90 50.49
CA ASN A 754 -0.71 -20.81 49.52
C ASN A 754 -1.13 -20.50 48.07
N ASN A 755 -2.37 -20.01 47.87
CA ASN A 755 -2.96 -19.85 46.55
C ASN A 755 -4.08 -18.80 46.48
N LYS A 756 -4.17 -17.88 47.45
CA LYS A 756 -5.19 -16.82 47.46
C LYS A 756 -4.54 -15.44 47.51
N GLY A 757 -5.14 -14.47 46.84
CA GLY A 757 -4.79 -13.06 46.94
C GLY A 757 -5.58 -12.35 48.04
N PHE A 758 -5.04 -11.25 48.55
CA PHE A 758 -5.79 -10.31 49.39
C PHE A 758 -6.67 -9.45 48.48
N VAL A 759 -7.98 -9.49 48.70
CA VAL A 759 -8.95 -8.69 47.95
C VAL A 759 -9.53 -7.65 48.90
N ILE A 760 -9.26 -6.38 48.62
CA ILE A 760 -9.90 -5.26 49.32
C ILE A 760 -11.36 -5.18 48.89
N THR A 761 -12.26 -4.88 49.83
CA THR A 761 -13.69 -4.69 49.55
C THR A 761 -13.88 -3.70 48.41
N ARG A 762 -14.56 -4.14 47.34
CA ARG A 762 -14.87 -3.34 46.16
C ARG A 762 -16.28 -2.79 46.30
N ILE A 763 -16.44 -1.47 46.23
CA ILE A 763 -17.72 -0.81 46.45
C ILE A 763 -17.83 0.44 45.56
N ALA A 764 -19.00 0.71 45.00
CA ALA A 764 -19.24 1.93 44.22
C ALA A 764 -19.58 3.08 45.17
N SER A 765 -18.92 4.23 45.03
CA SER A 765 -19.22 5.45 45.79
C SER A 765 -19.27 5.22 47.32
N PRO A 766 -18.15 4.88 47.99
CA PRO A 766 -18.12 4.56 49.41
C PRO A 766 -18.65 5.69 50.32
N GLU A 767 -18.66 6.94 49.83
CA GLU A 767 -19.24 8.09 50.51
C GLU A 767 -20.73 7.93 50.82
N THR A 768 -21.47 7.19 49.98
CA THR A 768 -22.90 6.96 50.16
C THR A 768 -23.21 5.51 50.51
N ALA A 769 -22.37 4.57 50.07
CA ALA A 769 -22.60 3.14 50.28
C ALA A 769 -22.21 2.67 51.69
N ILE A 770 -21.33 3.38 52.40
CA ILE A 770 -20.88 3.03 53.75
C ILE A 770 -21.42 4.05 54.75
N MET A 771 -22.50 3.68 55.46
CA MET A 771 -23.18 4.59 56.39
C MET A 771 -22.40 4.89 57.67
N SER A 772 -21.45 4.04 58.05
CA SER A 772 -20.67 4.18 59.29
C SER A 772 -19.21 3.78 59.06
N PRO A 773 -18.44 4.59 58.31
CA PRO A 773 -17.03 4.32 58.06
C PRO A 773 -16.21 4.55 59.35
N VAL A 774 -15.14 3.78 59.53
CA VAL A 774 -14.19 3.95 60.65
C VAL A 774 -12.86 4.46 60.12
N ILE A 775 -12.17 5.28 60.90
CA ILE A 775 -10.86 5.81 60.53
C ILE A 775 -9.90 4.67 60.18
N GLY A 776 -9.18 4.80 59.06
CA GLY A 776 -8.28 3.76 58.56
C GLY A 776 -8.94 2.73 57.64
N MET A 777 -10.26 2.80 57.42
CA MET A 777 -10.95 1.86 56.51
C MET A 777 -10.48 2.05 55.06
N LEU A 778 -10.16 0.94 54.40
CA LEU A 778 -9.71 0.86 53.02
C LEU A 778 -10.74 0.14 52.14
N VAL A 779 -11.10 0.76 51.02
CA VAL A 779 -12.01 0.16 50.02
C VAL A 779 -11.57 0.51 48.62
N TYR A 780 -11.79 -0.39 47.67
CA TYR A 780 -11.62 -0.06 46.26
C TYR A 780 -12.90 0.58 45.72
N ASP A 781 -12.86 1.86 45.40
CA ASP A 781 -13.99 2.56 44.82
C ASP A 781 -14.13 2.21 43.33
N THR A 782 -15.14 1.41 42.99
CA THR A 782 -15.37 0.98 41.60
C THR A 782 -15.92 2.08 40.70
N THR A 783 -16.37 3.20 41.27
CA THR A 783 -16.83 4.37 40.51
C THR A 783 -15.69 5.32 40.16
N LYS A 784 -14.68 5.43 41.04
CA LYS A 784 -13.50 6.29 40.83
C LYS A 784 -12.24 5.54 40.40
N ASP A 785 -12.29 4.21 40.36
CA ASP A 785 -11.20 3.31 39.99
C ASP A 785 -9.91 3.54 40.80
N CYS A 786 -10.07 3.72 42.12
CA CYS A 786 -8.96 4.00 43.02
C CYS A 786 -9.15 3.29 44.37
N LEU A 787 -8.05 3.03 45.07
CA LEU A 787 -8.10 2.62 46.48
C LEU A 787 -8.37 3.86 47.35
N LYS A 788 -9.48 3.87 48.09
CA LYS A 788 -9.84 4.96 49.01
C LYS A 788 -9.56 4.61 50.46
N LEU A 789 -9.10 5.59 51.21
CA LEU A 789 -8.93 5.58 52.66
C LEU A 789 -9.95 6.53 53.29
N TYR A 790 -10.64 6.07 54.34
CA TYR A 790 -11.40 6.96 55.22
C TYR A 790 -10.48 7.51 56.31
N ASN A 791 -10.23 8.82 56.28
CA ASN A 791 -9.31 9.48 57.22
C ASN A 791 -9.97 9.89 58.55
N GLY A 792 -11.23 9.51 58.78
CA GLY A 792 -12.02 9.91 59.95
C GLY A 792 -13.04 11.02 59.66
N THR A 793 -12.92 11.72 58.52
CA THR A 793 -13.89 12.74 58.09
C THR A 793 -14.38 12.49 56.66
N SER A 794 -13.51 12.11 55.73
CA SER A 794 -13.84 11.88 54.33
C SER A 794 -13.10 10.68 53.72
N TRP A 795 -13.68 10.16 52.64
CA TRP A 795 -13.04 9.18 51.76
C TRP A 795 -12.18 9.89 50.73
N ASN A 796 -10.92 9.47 50.59
CA ASN A 796 -9.98 10.04 49.62
C ASN A 796 -9.24 8.92 48.89
N CYS A 797 -9.00 9.09 47.59
CA CYS A 797 -8.10 8.18 46.86
C CYS A 797 -6.70 8.29 47.45
N ILE A 798 -6.03 7.15 47.61
CA ILE A 798 -4.62 7.13 47.99
C ILE A 798 -3.80 7.46 46.75
N GLU A 799 -3.03 8.54 46.84
CA GLU A 799 -2.10 8.97 45.81
C GLU A 799 -0.66 8.85 46.35
N PRO A 800 0.30 8.35 45.54
CA PRO A 800 1.70 8.38 45.91
C PRO A 800 2.22 9.83 45.85
N THR A 801 2.81 10.31 46.94
CA THR A 801 3.44 11.63 47.02
C THR A 801 4.95 11.51 47.25
N CYS A 802 5.71 12.51 46.80
CA CYS A 802 7.13 12.61 47.12
C CYS A 802 7.25 13.34 48.47
N ASN A 803 7.76 12.64 49.49
CA ASN A 803 8.17 13.25 50.76
C ASN A 803 9.68 13.42 50.82
#